data_AF-A0A4R0SRM6-F1
#
_entry.id   AF-A0A4R0SRM6-F1
#
_cell.length_a   1.000
_cell.length_b   1.000
_cell.length_c   1.000
_cell.angle_alpha   90.00
_cell.angle_beta   90.00
_cell.angle_gamma   90.00
#
_symmetry.space_group_name_H-M   'P 1'
#
loop_
_entity.id
_entity.type
_entity.pdbx_description
1 polymer ?
#
loop_
_entity_poly.entity_id
_entity_poly.type
_entity_poly.pdbx_seq_one_letter_code
_entity_poly.pdbx_strand_id
1 'polypeptide(L)'
;MTSTGRFTLPSEENFAEKTKELAELWGADAIRNSDGTHLDEAVLALGKKIYSAYFPTRAHNEWITLHMDETPQVYLLTARILAESNAVDVPLMDGFFEEQLKPNRDADPHKYWEVVDRTTGEVVDPSGWTLDPGEDTVHVTAAVPMHEYTVSFLAYIIWDPVEMYNHLTNDWGDKEHEIPFDIYHPATRKFVFDTFEQWLKDSPQVDVVRFTTFFYQFTLLFDAKRREKVVDWFGCACTVSPRALDDFEKEYGYRLRPEDFVDGGAYNSAWRVPRKAQRDWIDFLSGFVRENVKRLADMSHAAGKEAMMFLGDQWIGTEPYKDGFEKLGLDAVVGSIGDGTTTRMIADIPGVKYTEGRFLPYFFPDTFYEGNDPSIEGLDNWRKARRAILRSPIGRMGYGGYLSLAAKFPKFVDTVTHIADEFRDIHDRTGGVAAEGELNVAILNSWGKMRSWMAFTVAHALPNKQTYSYYGILESLSGMRVNVRFISFDDVLAHGIDSDIDVIINGGPVDTAFTGGDVWTNPKLVETVRAWVRGGGAFVGVGEPSSAPRFQTGRFFQLADVIGVDEERYQTLSVDKCFPPVVPDHFITADVPVDPAAREAWEQAGYRIPLSGCGGGQSIKPLGGIDFGEPVLNTYPVNENVTLLRADGGQVQLATNDYGKGRGVYISGLPYSAANARLLERVLFYASHNEDKYAAWSSSNPECEVAHFPEQGLYCVINNTDQPQKTTVTLADGTTEDFDLPDSGIAWREA
;
A
#
# COMPACT_ATOMS: atom_id res chain seq x y z
N MET A 1 -28.32 24.70 -7.23
CA MET A 1 -28.93 23.47 -7.77
C MET A 1 -28.25 22.34 -7.02
N THR A 2 -28.98 21.43 -6.40
CA THR A 2 -28.38 20.22 -5.79
C THR A 2 -27.88 19.32 -6.92
N SER A 3 -26.58 19.03 -6.95
CA SER A 3 -25.97 18.14 -7.93
C SER A 3 -26.33 16.68 -7.58
N THR A 4 -26.42 15.80 -8.57
CA THR A 4 -26.76 14.37 -8.36
C THR A 4 -25.88 13.49 -9.23
N GLY A 5 -25.69 12.25 -8.80
CA GLY A 5 -24.90 11.23 -9.47
C GLY A 5 -23.51 11.04 -8.86
N ARG A 6 -22.74 10.15 -9.49
CA ARG A 6 -21.38 9.76 -9.05
C ARG A 6 -21.31 9.24 -7.61
N PHE A 7 -22.43 8.75 -7.08
CA PHE A 7 -22.53 8.32 -5.70
C PHE A 7 -23.24 6.97 -5.63
N THR A 8 -22.57 5.98 -5.07
CA THR A 8 -23.09 4.62 -4.84
C THR A 8 -23.49 4.44 -3.37
N LEU A 9 -24.77 4.13 -3.13
CA LEU A 9 -25.36 3.97 -1.79
C LEU A 9 -25.51 2.47 -1.43
N PRO A 10 -25.12 2.01 -0.22
CA PRO A 10 -25.46 0.67 0.25
C PRO A 10 -26.94 0.59 0.68
N SER A 11 -27.59 -0.56 0.52
CA SER A 11 -28.97 -0.81 0.92
C SER A 11 -29.14 -2.21 1.51
N GLU A 12 -30.08 -2.35 2.44
CA GLU A 12 -30.40 -3.61 3.11
C GLU A 12 -31.91 -3.92 3.08
N GLU A 13 -32.27 -5.18 3.31
CA GLU A 13 -33.66 -5.63 3.36
C GLU A 13 -34.44 -4.91 4.45
N ASN A 14 -35.72 -4.63 4.20
CA ASN A 14 -36.63 -3.96 5.13
C ASN A 14 -36.22 -2.52 5.47
N PHE A 15 -35.43 -1.86 4.62
CA PHE A 15 -34.96 -0.47 4.82
C PHE A 15 -35.23 0.45 3.62
N ALA A 16 -36.18 0.08 2.74
CA ALA A 16 -36.45 0.78 1.49
C ALA A 16 -36.83 2.27 1.62
N GLU A 17 -37.66 2.66 2.60
CA GLU A 17 -38.07 4.07 2.77
C GLU A 17 -36.89 4.97 3.10
N LYS A 18 -36.05 4.57 4.06
CA LYS A 18 -34.84 5.31 4.44
C LYS A 18 -33.77 5.27 3.35
N THR A 19 -33.67 4.16 2.61
CA THR A 19 -32.81 4.07 1.43
C THR A 19 -33.19 5.14 0.40
N LYS A 20 -34.49 5.30 0.11
CA LYS A 20 -34.98 6.35 -0.79
C LYS A 20 -34.64 7.75 -0.29
N GLU A 21 -34.89 8.03 0.99
CA GLU A 21 -34.60 9.32 1.62
C GLU A 21 -33.10 9.69 1.50
N LEU A 22 -32.21 8.75 1.84
CA LEU A 22 -30.76 8.99 1.79
C LEU A 22 -30.23 9.01 0.35
N ALA A 23 -30.83 8.25 -0.58
CA ALA A 23 -30.51 8.35 -2.00
C ALA A 23 -30.86 9.73 -2.58
N GLU A 24 -31.98 10.32 -2.16
CA GLU A 24 -32.37 11.68 -2.55
C GLU A 24 -31.46 12.72 -1.91
N LEU A 25 -31.13 12.56 -0.61
CA LEU A 25 -30.29 13.49 0.15
C LEU A 25 -28.85 13.53 -0.36
N TRP A 26 -28.23 12.37 -0.56
CA TRP A 26 -26.83 12.26 -1.02
C TRP A 26 -26.69 12.31 -2.55
N GLY A 27 -27.82 12.32 -3.26
CA GLY A 27 -27.86 12.39 -4.72
C GLY A 27 -27.38 11.09 -5.39
N ALA A 28 -27.65 9.92 -4.80
CA ALA A 28 -27.20 8.62 -5.32
C ALA A 28 -27.84 8.28 -6.67
N ASP A 29 -27.01 7.85 -7.62
CA ASP A 29 -27.40 7.31 -8.94
C ASP A 29 -27.21 5.78 -9.04
N ALA A 30 -26.51 5.18 -8.07
CA ALA A 30 -26.34 3.75 -7.96
C ALA A 30 -26.67 3.25 -6.55
N ILE A 31 -27.21 2.02 -6.46
CA ILE A 31 -27.50 1.32 -5.21
C ILE A 31 -26.85 -0.04 -5.23
N ARG A 32 -26.23 -0.42 -4.11
CA ARG A 32 -25.55 -1.71 -3.90
C ARG A 32 -26.19 -2.44 -2.72
N ASN A 33 -26.42 -3.74 -2.81
CA ASN A 33 -26.85 -4.51 -1.64
C ASN A 33 -25.74 -4.57 -0.57
N SER A 34 -26.10 -4.48 0.70
CA SER A 34 -25.22 -4.74 1.84
C SER A 34 -24.81 -6.22 1.87
N ASP A 35 -23.73 -6.53 2.60
CA ASP A 35 -23.22 -7.90 2.64
C ASP A 35 -24.25 -8.83 3.30
N GLY A 36 -24.57 -9.94 2.63
CA GLY A 36 -25.54 -10.92 3.12
C GLY A 36 -27.02 -10.53 2.97
N THR A 37 -27.35 -9.46 2.22
CA THR A 37 -28.74 -9.00 2.02
C THR A 37 -29.14 -8.96 0.54
N HIS A 38 -30.45 -8.99 0.30
CA HIS A 38 -31.05 -8.72 -1.02
C HIS A 38 -31.65 -7.30 -1.10
N LEU A 39 -31.91 -6.82 -2.32
CA LEU A 39 -32.61 -5.55 -2.52
C LEU A 39 -34.12 -5.79 -2.58
N ASP A 40 -34.88 -5.00 -1.82
CA ASP A 40 -36.34 -4.99 -1.88
C ASP A 40 -36.83 -4.52 -3.26
N GLU A 41 -37.99 -5.02 -3.73
CA GLU A 41 -38.63 -4.53 -4.97
C GLU A 41 -38.85 -3.01 -4.95
N ALA A 42 -39.11 -2.43 -3.78
CA ALA A 42 -39.25 -1.00 -3.60
C ALA A 42 -37.95 -0.22 -3.87
N VAL A 43 -36.78 -0.82 -3.61
CA VAL A 43 -35.46 -0.23 -3.91
C VAL A 43 -35.18 -0.33 -5.41
N LEU A 44 -35.49 -1.48 -6.03
CA LEU A 44 -35.37 -1.67 -7.48
C LEU A 44 -36.26 -0.67 -8.26
N ALA A 45 -37.45 -0.36 -7.73
CA ALA A 45 -38.39 0.60 -8.32
C ALA A 45 -37.88 2.06 -8.32
N LEU A 46 -36.77 2.38 -7.62
CA LEU A 46 -36.16 3.72 -7.63
C LEU A 46 -35.48 4.06 -8.97
N GLY A 47 -35.28 3.08 -9.86
CA GLY A 47 -34.69 3.29 -11.19
C GLY A 47 -33.23 3.76 -11.15
N LYS A 48 -32.50 3.42 -10.07
CA LYS A 48 -31.07 3.66 -9.91
C LYS A 48 -30.27 2.52 -10.55
N LYS A 49 -29.00 2.76 -10.86
CA LYS A 49 -28.09 1.71 -11.34
C LYS A 49 -27.88 0.67 -10.24
N ILE A 50 -28.17 -0.60 -10.52
CA ILE A 50 -28.15 -1.66 -9.51
C ILE A 50 -26.81 -2.40 -9.55
N TYR A 51 -26.10 -2.34 -8.43
CA TYR A 51 -24.86 -3.05 -8.19
C TYR A 51 -25.20 -4.30 -7.37
N SER A 52 -24.72 -5.45 -7.81
CA SER A 52 -24.77 -6.67 -7.02
C SER A 52 -23.38 -7.21 -6.80
N ALA A 53 -23.00 -7.39 -5.54
CA ALA A 53 -21.76 -8.05 -5.18
C ALA A 53 -21.82 -9.53 -5.61
N TYR A 54 -20.78 -10.00 -6.30
CA TYR A 54 -20.65 -11.40 -6.69
C TYR A 54 -19.39 -12.00 -6.05
N PHE A 55 -19.51 -13.20 -5.51
CA PHE A 55 -18.47 -13.90 -4.74
C PHE A 55 -18.09 -15.21 -5.47
N PRO A 56 -17.14 -15.18 -6.43
CA PRO A 56 -16.93 -16.32 -7.32
C PRO A 56 -16.43 -17.59 -6.64
N THR A 57 -15.80 -17.49 -5.47
CA THR A 57 -15.07 -18.59 -4.82
C THR A 57 -15.52 -18.91 -3.39
N ARG A 58 -16.75 -18.52 -3.01
CA ARG A 58 -17.38 -18.88 -1.71
C ARG A 58 -18.91 -18.88 -1.82
N ALA A 59 -19.63 -18.90 -0.69
CA ALA A 59 -21.10 -18.93 -0.59
C ALA A 59 -21.81 -20.17 -1.18
N HIS A 60 -21.07 -21.25 -1.45
CA HIS A 60 -21.58 -22.49 -2.04
C HIS A 60 -21.02 -23.74 -1.33
N ASN A 61 -21.25 -23.85 -0.01
CA ASN A 61 -20.81 -24.99 0.79
C ASN A 61 -21.33 -26.33 0.24
N GLU A 62 -22.51 -26.34 -0.38
CA GLU A 62 -23.13 -27.52 -1.00
C GLU A 62 -22.30 -28.11 -2.15
N TRP A 63 -21.47 -27.29 -2.81
CA TRP A 63 -20.50 -27.75 -3.79
C TRP A 63 -19.23 -28.24 -3.10
N ILE A 64 -18.57 -27.35 -2.35
CA ILE A 64 -17.19 -27.59 -1.93
C ILE A 64 -17.07 -28.66 -0.84
N THR A 65 -18.10 -28.89 -0.03
CA THR A 65 -18.12 -30.01 0.93
C THR A 65 -18.05 -31.39 0.25
N LEU A 66 -18.40 -31.48 -1.04
CA LEU A 66 -18.27 -32.69 -1.87
C LEU A 66 -16.90 -32.79 -2.59
N HIS A 67 -16.11 -31.72 -2.55
CA HIS A 67 -14.87 -31.53 -3.32
C HIS A 67 -13.76 -30.89 -2.47
N MET A 68 -13.65 -31.24 -1.18
CA MET A 68 -12.79 -30.54 -0.20
C MET A 68 -11.30 -30.48 -0.57
N ASP A 69 -10.81 -31.38 -1.44
CA ASP A 69 -9.45 -31.35 -1.98
C ASP A 69 -9.22 -30.21 -3.00
N GLU A 70 -10.29 -29.54 -3.44
CA GLU A 70 -10.30 -28.38 -4.33
C GLU A 70 -10.46 -27.04 -3.58
N THR A 71 -10.29 -27.03 -2.25
CA THR A 71 -10.15 -25.78 -1.49
C THR A 71 -8.78 -25.13 -1.80
N PRO A 72 -8.64 -23.78 -1.74
CA PRO A 72 -7.35 -23.12 -1.87
C PRO A 72 -6.37 -23.64 -0.80
N GLN A 73 -5.08 -23.67 -1.14
CA GLN A 73 -4.06 -24.13 -0.19
C GLN A 73 -2.95 -23.09 -0.02
N VAL A 74 -2.25 -23.25 1.10
CA VAL A 74 -1.14 -22.40 1.51
C VAL A 74 -0.03 -23.26 2.09
N TYR A 75 1.22 -22.87 1.84
CA TYR A 75 2.34 -23.40 2.62
C TYR A 75 2.42 -22.71 3.98
N LEU A 76 2.35 -23.49 5.05
CA LEU A 76 2.51 -23.02 6.43
C LEU A 76 3.87 -23.42 6.98
N LEU A 77 4.46 -22.56 7.79
CA LEU A 77 5.70 -22.83 8.54
C LEU A 77 5.41 -22.99 10.02
N THR A 78 5.79 -24.13 10.59
CA THR A 78 5.64 -24.41 12.03
C THR A 78 6.50 -23.47 12.88
N ALA A 79 6.24 -23.47 14.19
CA ALA A 79 7.21 -22.96 15.15
C ALA A 79 8.55 -23.70 15.02
N ARG A 80 9.63 -23.03 15.44
CA ARG A 80 10.97 -23.61 15.56
C ARG A 80 11.02 -24.49 16.79
N ILE A 81 11.30 -25.78 16.61
CA ILE A 81 11.41 -26.74 17.71
C ILE A 81 12.87 -27.12 17.89
N LEU A 82 13.37 -26.97 19.11
CA LEU A 82 14.74 -27.34 19.46
C LEU A 82 14.85 -28.86 19.60
N ALA A 83 15.76 -29.49 18.86
CA ALA A 83 16.12 -30.88 19.09
C ALA A 83 17.05 -30.98 20.31
N GLU A 84 16.61 -31.57 21.42
CA GLU A 84 17.50 -31.84 22.57
C GLU A 84 18.27 -33.17 22.43
N SER A 85 17.92 -33.96 21.42
CA SER A 85 18.50 -35.26 21.11
C SER A 85 18.68 -35.44 19.60
N ASN A 86 18.95 -36.65 19.15
CA ASN A 86 19.00 -36.97 17.72
C ASN A 86 17.61 -37.16 17.08
N ALA A 87 16.54 -36.88 17.83
CA ALA A 87 15.18 -36.84 17.33
C ALA A 87 14.44 -35.60 17.85
N VAL A 88 13.45 -35.14 17.09
CA VAL A 88 12.56 -34.04 17.47
C VAL A 88 11.19 -34.24 16.82
N ASP A 89 10.15 -33.96 17.59
CA ASP A 89 8.76 -34.00 17.14
C ASP A 89 8.28 -32.58 16.88
N VAL A 90 7.71 -32.34 15.69
CA VAL A 90 7.30 -31.01 15.24
C VAL A 90 5.78 -30.98 15.04
N PRO A 91 5.00 -30.37 15.94
CA PRO A 91 3.56 -30.22 15.77
C PRO A 91 3.25 -29.23 14.65
N LEU A 92 2.36 -29.60 13.73
CA LEU A 92 2.07 -28.82 12.53
C LEU A 92 1.13 -27.65 12.82
N MET A 93 0.03 -27.93 13.53
CA MET A 93 -1.05 -26.96 13.76
C MET A 93 -0.86 -26.08 15.00
N ASP A 94 0.19 -26.32 15.79
CA ASP A 94 0.46 -25.49 16.96
C ASP A 94 0.70 -24.03 16.55
N GLY A 95 -0.13 -23.14 17.10
CA GLY A 95 -0.12 -21.72 16.80
C GLY A 95 -0.84 -21.30 15.51
N PHE A 96 -1.59 -22.19 14.86
CA PHE A 96 -2.49 -21.87 13.73
C PHE A 96 -3.96 -22.06 14.11
N PHE A 97 -4.86 -21.38 13.39
CA PHE A 97 -6.29 -21.46 13.67
C PHE A 97 -6.93 -22.67 12.95
N GLU A 98 -7.30 -23.70 13.71
CA GLU A 98 -7.84 -24.96 13.18
C GLU A 98 -9.20 -24.83 12.49
N GLU A 99 -9.99 -23.80 12.79
CA GLU A 99 -11.24 -23.52 12.04
C GLU A 99 -10.97 -22.91 10.66
N GLN A 100 -9.78 -22.34 10.43
CA GLN A 100 -9.39 -21.76 9.15
C GLN A 100 -8.53 -22.71 8.31
N LEU A 101 -7.64 -23.48 8.96
CA LEU A 101 -6.54 -24.17 8.30
C LEU A 101 -6.50 -25.64 8.69
N LYS A 102 -6.22 -26.51 7.72
CA LYS A 102 -6.12 -27.97 7.94
C LYS A 102 -4.97 -28.59 7.13
N PRO A 103 -4.06 -29.39 7.72
CA PRO A 103 -2.98 -30.02 6.96
C PRO A 103 -3.49 -30.91 5.82
N ASN A 104 -2.91 -30.79 4.63
CA ASN A 104 -3.23 -31.64 3.48
C ASN A 104 -2.54 -33.00 3.63
N ARG A 105 -3.32 -34.02 3.99
CA ARG A 105 -2.86 -35.41 4.08
C ARG A 105 -3.12 -36.26 2.83
N ASP A 106 -3.77 -35.68 1.82
CA ASP A 106 -4.13 -36.37 0.58
C ASP A 106 -2.95 -36.36 -0.42
N ALA A 107 -2.23 -35.24 -0.47
CA ALA A 107 -1.02 -35.09 -1.27
C ALA A 107 0.21 -35.60 -0.49
N ASP A 108 1.05 -36.40 -1.16
CA ASP A 108 2.24 -37.02 -0.55
C ASP A 108 3.13 -36.00 0.19
N PRO A 109 3.19 -36.03 1.54
CA PRO A 109 4.00 -35.11 2.32
C PRO A 109 5.47 -35.11 1.91
N HIS A 110 6.04 -36.28 1.57
CA HIS A 110 7.46 -36.38 1.21
C HIS A 110 7.78 -35.75 -0.16
N LYS A 111 6.77 -35.50 -1.00
CA LYS A 111 6.92 -34.79 -2.28
C LYS A 111 6.71 -33.29 -2.16
N TYR A 112 5.76 -32.87 -1.32
CA TYR A 112 5.32 -31.47 -1.28
C TYR A 112 5.77 -30.70 -0.04
N TRP A 113 6.21 -31.35 1.03
CA TRP A 113 6.60 -30.69 2.27
C TRP A 113 8.13 -30.71 2.43
N GLU A 114 8.64 -29.82 3.25
CA GLU A 114 10.06 -29.78 3.61
C GLU A 114 10.22 -29.70 5.13
N VAL A 115 11.06 -30.58 5.69
CA VAL A 115 11.63 -30.40 7.02
C VAL A 115 12.96 -29.69 6.86
N VAL A 116 13.15 -28.58 7.57
CA VAL A 116 14.35 -27.74 7.46
C VAL A 116 15.03 -27.64 8.81
N ASP A 117 16.32 -27.94 8.84
CA ASP A 117 17.22 -27.58 9.94
C ASP A 117 17.51 -26.08 9.83
N ARG A 118 16.85 -25.26 10.65
CA ARG A 118 16.96 -23.81 10.59
C ARG A 118 18.25 -23.27 11.17
N THR A 119 19.03 -24.09 11.86
CA THR A 119 20.36 -23.72 12.36
C THR A 119 21.40 -23.73 11.24
N THR A 120 21.26 -24.64 10.27
CA THR A 120 22.18 -24.78 9.14
C THR A 120 21.61 -24.26 7.82
N GLY A 121 20.28 -24.22 7.69
CA GLY A 121 19.57 -23.92 6.45
C GLY A 121 19.37 -25.14 5.54
N GLU A 122 19.83 -26.32 5.95
CA GLU A 122 19.77 -27.54 5.15
C GLU A 122 18.39 -28.20 5.23
N VAL A 123 17.97 -28.81 4.11
CA VAL A 123 16.76 -29.62 4.05
C VAL A 123 17.08 -31.01 4.61
N VAL A 124 16.26 -31.48 5.53
CA VAL A 124 16.35 -32.85 6.06
C VAL A 124 15.86 -33.82 4.99
N ASP A 125 16.65 -34.85 4.71
CA ASP A 125 16.29 -35.90 3.75
C ASP A 125 14.90 -36.49 4.07
N PRO A 126 14.02 -36.69 3.07
CA PRO A 126 12.69 -37.29 3.26
C PRO A 126 12.69 -38.62 4.02
N SER A 127 13.76 -39.42 3.93
CA SER A 127 13.89 -40.67 4.69
C SER A 127 14.16 -40.46 6.18
N GLY A 128 14.56 -39.25 6.58
CA GLY A 128 14.86 -38.84 7.94
C GLY A 128 13.65 -38.42 8.78
N TRP A 129 12.45 -38.38 8.19
CA TRP A 129 11.23 -37.98 8.90
C TRP A 129 9.96 -38.69 8.43
N THR A 130 8.96 -38.73 9.31
CA THR A 130 7.64 -39.33 9.03
C THR A 130 6.52 -38.48 9.61
N LEU A 131 5.39 -38.38 8.91
CA LEU A 131 4.15 -37.82 9.44
C LEU A 131 3.40 -38.88 10.26
N ASP A 132 2.98 -38.55 11.49
CA ASP A 132 2.19 -39.45 12.31
C ASP A 132 0.81 -39.72 11.66
N PRO A 133 0.32 -40.97 11.64
CA PRO A 133 -0.95 -41.32 11.00
C PRO A 133 -2.20 -40.89 11.80
N GLY A 134 -2.09 -40.60 13.09
CA GLY A 134 -3.18 -40.26 14.00
C GLY A 134 -3.17 -38.83 14.53
N GLU A 135 -2.03 -38.13 14.49
CA GLU A 135 -1.89 -36.73 14.94
C GLU A 135 -1.13 -35.86 13.94
N ASP A 136 -1.36 -34.54 13.96
CA ASP A 136 -0.68 -33.55 13.11
C ASP A 136 0.74 -33.23 13.62
N THR A 137 1.59 -34.26 13.69
CA THR A 137 2.99 -34.19 14.14
C THR A 137 3.93 -34.85 13.13
N VAL A 138 5.06 -34.20 12.84
CA VAL A 138 6.16 -34.80 12.07
C VAL A 138 7.27 -35.23 13.01
N HIS A 139 7.66 -36.51 12.93
CA HIS A 139 8.79 -37.07 13.68
C HIS A 139 10.06 -36.99 12.84
N VAL A 140 11.05 -36.25 13.32
CA VAL A 140 12.40 -36.20 12.72
C VAL A 140 13.31 -37.13 13.50
N THR A 141 13.93 -38.11 12.83
CA THR A 141 14.66 -39.23 13.48
C THR A 141 16.17 -39.15 13.37
N ALA A 142 16.70 -38.18 12.61
CA ALA A 142 18.12 -37.93 12.41
C ALA A 142 18.47 -36.44 12.64
N ALA A 143 17.87 -35.85 13.67
CA ALA A 143 18.16 -34.48 14.07
C ALA A 143 19.57 -34.34 14.67
N VAL A 144 20.15 -33.15 14.58
CA VAL A 144 21.37 -32.77 15.28
C VAL A 144 20.96 -32.10 16.59
N PRO A 145 21.46 -32.58 17.74
CA PRO A 145 21.16 -31.95 19.03
C PRO A 145 21.52 -30.46 19.04
N MET A 146 20.67 -29.68 19.68
CA MET A 146 20.70 -28.22 19.81
C MET A 146 20.46 -27.42 18.52
N HIS A 147 19.98 -28.06 17.46
CA HIS A 147 19.50 -27.37 16.28
C HIS A 147 17.98 -27.14 16.34
N GLU A 148 17.51 -26.11 15.64
CA GLU A 148 16.07 -25.83 15.49
C GLU A 148 15.54 -26.43 14.19
N TYR A 149 14.38 -27.08 14.27
CA TYR A 149 13.71 -27.69 13.12
C TYR A 149 12.33 -27.08 12.91
N THR A 150 11.93 -27.01 11.64
CA THR A 150 10.58 -26.60 11.23
C THR A 150 10.09 -27.49 10.11
N VAL A 151 8.76 -27.61 9.97
CA VAL A 151 8.13 -28.19 8.79
C VAL A 151 7.47 -27.07 7.99
N SER A 152 7.67 -27.09 6.68
CA SER A 152 6.89 -26.33 5.71
C SER A 152 5.89 -27.28 5.05
N PHE A 153 4.60 -27.14 5.35
CA PHE A 153 3.57 -28.10 4.95
C PHE A 153 2.41 -27.43 4.20
N LEU A 154 1.77 -28.18 3.31
CA LEU A 154 0.55 -27.72 2.64
C LEU A 154 -0.64 -27.82 3.61
N ALA A 155 -1.43 -26.76 3.69
CA ALA A 155 -2.69 -26.74 4.40
C ALA A 155 -3.82 -26.27 3.49
N TYR A 156 -4.95 -26.95 3.56
CA TYR A 156 -6.23 -26.48 3.03
C TYR A 156 -6.70 -25.27 3.83
N ILE A 157 -7.25 -24.30 3.10
CA ILE A 157 -7.97 -23.16 3.67
C ILE A 157 -9.45 -23.53 3.66
N ILE A 158 -10.00 -23.78 4.84
CA ILE A 158 -11.36 -24.31 5.03
C ILE A 158 -12.36 -23.26 5.52
N TRP A 159 -11.93 -22.00 5.63
CA TRP A 159 -12.79 -20.85 5.91
C TRP A 159 -12.29 -19.64 5.13
N ASP A 160 -13.16 -19.03 4.32
CA ASP A 160 -12.82 -17.84 3.53
C ASP A 160 -12.33 -16.72 4.46
N PRO A 161 -11.13 -16.16 4.25
CA PRO A 161 -10.58 -15.21 5.22
C PRO A 161 -11.39 -13.92 5.40
N VAL A 162 -12.12 -13.47 4.38
CA VAL A 162 -12.94 -12.25 4.47
C VAL A 162 -14.24 -12.55 5.21
N GLU A 163 -14.90 -13.66 4.89
CA GLU A 163 -16.10 -14.11 5.61
C GLU A 163 -15.79 -14.41 7.07
N MET A 164 -14.65 -15.07 7.34
CA MET A 164 -14.14 -15.30 8.70
C MET A 164 -13.89 -13.99 9.45
N TYR A 165 -13.21 -13.02 8.84
CA TYR A 165 -12.99 -11.71 9.46
C TYR A 165 -14.33 -11.07 9.83
N ASN A 166 -15.28 -11.02 8.90
CA ASN A 166 -16.61 -10.47 9.14
C ASN A 166 -17.37 -11.22 10.24
N HIS A 167 -17.29 -12.55 10.28
CA HIS A 167 -17.92 -13.39 11.29
C HIS A 167 -17.36 -13.12 12.68
N LEU A 168 -16.03 -13.08 12.81
CA LEU A 168 -15.34 -12.82 14.07
C LEU A 168 -15.58 -11.39 14.56
N THR A 169 -15.62 -10.40 13.67
CA THR A 169 -15.85 -9.00 14.07
C THR A 169 -17.30 -8.73 14.43
N ASN A 170 -18.28 -9.35 13.75
CA ASN A 170 -19.70 -9.18 14.06
C ASN A 170 -20.24 -10.10 15.16
N ASP A 171 -19.46 -11.10 15.57
CA ASP A 171 -19.90 -12.19 16.45
C ASP A 171 -21.18 -12.87 15.90
N TRP A 172 -21.10 -13.38 14.67
CA TRP A 172 -22.22 -14.11 14.04
C TRP A 172 -22.54 -15.46 14.70
N GLY A 173 -21.88 -15.82 15.80
CA GLY A 173 -22.14 -17.02 16.59
C GLY A 173 -21.96 -18.30 15.79
N ASP A 174 -22.98 -19.16 15.78
CA ASP A 174 -22.97 -20.48 15.13
C ASP A 174 -23.37 -20.44 13.64
N LYS A 175 -23.33 -19.27 12.99
CA LYS A 175 -23.54 -19.18 11.53
C LYS A 175 -22.52 -20.09 10.83
N GLU A 176 -22.97 -20.86 9.84
CA GLU A 176 -22.10 -21.74 9.07
C GLU A 176 -20.99 -20.95 8.38
N HIS A 177 -19.75 -21.42 8.53
CA HIS A 177 -18.57 -20.81 7.93
C HIS A 177 -18.55 -21.06 6.43
N GLU A 178 -18.33 -20.01 5.64
CA GLU A 178 -18.22 -20.17 4.18
C GLU A 178 -16.85 -20.77 3.81
N ILE A 179 -16.88 -21.94 3.16
CA ILE A 179 -15.67 -22.64 2.72
C ILE A 179 -15.26 -22.10 1.33
N PRO A 180 -14.00 -21.65 1.14
CA PRO A 180 -13.55 -21.14 -0.14
C PRO A 180 -13.18 -22.29 -1.10
N PHE A 181 -13.22 -22.04 -2.41
CA PHE A 181 -12.89 -23.06 -3.43
C PHE A 181 -12.02 -22.53 -4.56
N ASP A 182 -11.04 -23.33 -5.01
CA ASP A 182 -10.00 -22.96 -5.96
C ASP A 182 -10.36 -23.37 -7.40
N ILE A 183 -10.56 -22.37 -8.26
CA ILE A 183 -10.87 -22.57 -9.67
C ILE A 183 -9.70 -23.11 -10.50
N TYR A 184 -8.49 -23.30 -9.96
CA TYR A 184 -7.43 -24.02 -10.67
C TYR A 184 -7.87 -25.45 -11.01
N HIS A 185 -8.70 -26.04 -10.15
CA HIS A 185 -9.30 -27.34 -10.34
C HIS A 185 -10.45 -27.27 -11.36
N PRO A 186 -10.43 -28.06 -12.45
CA PRO A 186 -11.43 -27.95 -13.52
C PRO A 186 -12.87 -28.21 -13.11
N ALA A 187 -13.12 -29.04 -12.09
CA ALA A 187 -14.48 -29.31 -11.61
C ALA A 187 -15.05 -28.06 -10.93
N THR A 188 -14.33 -27.51 -9.94
CA THR A 188 -14.69 -26.22 -9.32
C THR A 188 -14.75 -25.09 -10.34
N ARG A 189 -13.81 -25.00 -11.28
CA ARG A 189 -13.87 -23.98 -12.35
C ARG A 189 -15.15 -24.08 -13.16
N LYS A 190 -15.54 -25.29 -13.55
CA LYS A 190 -16.80 -25.52 -14.27
C LYS A 190 -17.99 -25.09 -13.43
N PHE A 191 -18.03 -25.48 -12.16
CA PHE A 191 -19.08 -25.08 -11.23
C PHE A 191 -19.21 -23.55 -11.16
N VAL A 192 -18.12 -22.82 -10.94
CA VAL A 192 -18.14 -21.35 -10.84
C VAL A 192 -18.73 -20.70 -12.08
N PHE A 193 -18.27 -21.09 -13.28
CA PHE A 193 -18.77 -20.48 -14.50
C PHE A 193 -20.20 -20.89 -14.85
N ASP A 194 -20.61 -22.13 -14.59
CA ASP A 194 -21.99 -22.57 -14.79
C ASP A 194 -22.94 -21.83 -13.82
N THR A 195 -22.54 -21.69 -12.55
CA THR A 195 -23.28 -20.95 -11.52
C THR A 195 -23.36 -19.47 -11.87
N PHE A 196 -22.28 -18.87 -12.37
CA PHE A 196 -22.31 -17.48 -12.81
C PHE A 196 -23.22 -17.27 -14.03
N GLU A 197 -23.20 -18.19 -15.00
CA GLU A 197 -24.12 -18.15 -16.14
C GLU A 197 -25.58 -18.20 -15.70
N GLN A 198 -25.90 -19.06 -14.72
CA GLN A 198 -27.24 -19.16 -14.17
C GLN A 198 -27.62 -17.89 -13.37
N TRP A 199 -26.73 -17.39 -12.52
CA TRP A 199 -26.94 -16.16 -11.76
C TRP A 199 -27.20 -14.94 -12.66
N LEU A 200 -26.50 -14.83 -13.80
CA LEU A 200 -26.74 -13.78 -14.79
C LEU A 200 -28.16 -13.84 -15.36
N LYS A 201 -28.71 -15.04 -15.59
CA LYS A 201 -30.10 -15.25 -16.06
C LYS A 201 -31.11 -14.91 -14.98
N ASP A 202 -30.80 -15.24 -13.73
CA ASP A 202 -31.68 -15.05 -12.57
C ASP A 202 -31.66 -13.62 -12.02
N SER A 203 -30.72 -12.78 -12.48
CA SER A 203 -30.53 -11.41 -12.02
C SER A 203 -30.74 -10.36 -13.13
N PRO A 204 -31.89 -10.32 -13.82
CA PRO A 204 -32.14 -9.39 -14.93
C PRO A 204 -32.07 -7.91 -14.53
N GLN A 205 -32.33 -7.59 -13.27
CA GLN A 205 -32.34 -6.24 -12.70
C GLN A 205 -30.95 -5.65 -12.41
N VAL A 206 -29.88 -6.47 -12.43
CA VAL A 206 -28.52 -6.00 -12.10
C VAL A 206 -27.90 -5.30 -13.31
N ASP A 207 -27.39 -4.08 -13.11
CA ASP A 207 -26.67 -3.32 -14.14
C ASP A 207 -25.15 -3.52 -14.05
N VAL A 208 -24.62 -3.68 -12.84
CA VAL A 208 -23.17 -3.84 -12.57
C VAL A 208 -22.94 -5.07 -11.71
N VAL A 209 -22.15 -6.00 -12.22
CA VAL A 209 -21.61 -7.12 -11.45
C VAL A 209 -20.36 -6.63 -10.73
N ARG A 210 -20.48 -6.43 -9.41
CA ARG A 210 -19.36 -6.04 -8.54
C ARG A 210 -18.68 -7.29 -8.02
N PHE A 211 -17.71 -7.79 -8.78
CA PHE A 211 -16.84 -8.88 -8.36
C PHE A 211 -16.11 -8.48 -7.08
N THR A 212 -16.37 -9.21 -5.98
CA THR A 212 -15.83 -8.93 -4.63
C THR A 212 -15.16 -10.17 -4.03
N THR A 213 -14.03 -10.64 -4.55
CA THR A 213 -13.32 -10.11 -5.72
C THR A 213 -13.28 -11.14 -6.83
N PHE A 214 -12.23 -11.97 -6.92
CA PHE A 214 -12.12 -13.01 -7.93
C PHE A 214 -11.80 -14.35 -7.31
N PHE A 215 -10.53 -14.78 -7.33
CA PHE A 215 -10.20 -16.19 -7.17
C PHE A 215 -9.24 -16.49 -6.02
N TYR A 216 -8.31 -15.59 -5.71
CA TYR A 216 -7.29 -15.82 -4.69
C TYR A 216 -7.16 -14.67 -3.72
N GLN A 217 -7.36 -15.02 -2.45
CA GLN A 217 -7.20 -14.16 -1.29
C GLN A 217 -5.75 -13.71 -1.13
N PHE A 218 -5.54 -12.44 -0.76
CA PHE A 218 -4.23 -11.97 -0.28
C PHE A 218 -3.83 -12.74 0.98
N THR A 219 -2.54 -12.86 1.26
CA THR A 219 -2.03 -13.59 2.43
C THR A 219 -2.69 -13.08 3.72
N LEU A 220 -3.52 -13.93 4.34
CA LEU A 220 -4.21 -13.63 5.60
C LEU A 220 -4.42 -14.93 6.40
N LEU A 221 -3.61 -15.13 7.42
CA LEU A 221 -3.57 -16.35 8.24
C LEU A 221 -3.82 -15.99 9.70
N PHE A 222 -4.55 -16.85 10.42
CA PHE A 222 -4.91 -16.64 11.82
C PHE A 222 -4.23 -17.66 12.75
N ASP A 223 -4.03 -17.26 14.00
CA ASP A 223 -3.45 -18.09 15.05
C ASP A 223 -4.51 -18.85 15.88
N ALA A 224 -4.05 -19.81 16.68
CA ALA A 224 -4.91 -20.62 17.55
C ALA A 224 -5.76 -19.82 18.55
N LYS A 225 -5.51 -18.51 18.71
CA LYS A 225 -6.26 -17.60 19.57
C LYS A 225 -7.21 -16.69 18.77
N ARG A 226 -7.48 -17.01 17.51
CA ARG A 226 -8.35 -16.27 16.58
C ARG A 226 -7.84 -14.85 16.30
N ARG A 227 -6.52 -14.65 16.33
CA ARG A 227 -5.89 -13.35 16.00
C ARG A 227 -5.20 -13.46 14.65
N GLU A 228 -5.07 -12.34 13.95
CA GLU A 228 -4.23 -12.26 12.76
C GLU A 228 -2.79 -12.70 13.11
N LYS A 229 -2.26 -13.65 12.35
CA LYS A 229 -0.92 -14.22 12.50
C LYS A 229 0.03 -13.71 11.42
N VAL A 230 -0.44 -13.66 10.18
CA VAL A 230 0.33 -13.20 9.01
C VAL A 230 -0.63 -12.45 8.08
N VAL A 231 -0.26 -11.24 7.70
CA VAL A 231 -0.95 -10.47 6.67
C VAL A 231 0.03 -9.85 5.69
N ASP A 232 -0.26 -9.99 4.40
CA ASP A 232 0.32 -9.20 3.33
C ASP A 232 -0.77 -8.98 2.28
N TRP A 233 -1.21 -7.73 2.12
CA TRP A 233 -2.28 -7.37 1.21
C TRP A 233 -1.93 -7.61 -0.27
N PHE A 234 -0.64 -7.76 -0.60
CA PHE A 234 -0.15 -8.12 -1.94
C PHE A 234 0.33 -9.58 -2.02
N GLY A 235 0.29 -10.29 -0.90
CA GLY A 235 0.88 -11.61 -0.76
C GLY A 235 0.07 -12.67 -1.49
N CYS A 236 0.77 -13.60 -2.14
CA CYS A 236 0.19 -14.71 -2.90
C CYS A 236 0.35 -16.07 -2.21
N ALA A 237 0.45 -16.11 -0.87
CA ALA A 237 0.68 -17.37 -0.16
C ALA A 237 -0.48 -18.38 -0.34
N CYS A 238 -1.73 -17.88 -0.36
CA CYS A 238 -2.96 -18.67 -0.43
C CYS A 238 -3.36 -19.07 -1.86
N THR A 239 -2.39 -19.44 -2.70
CA THR A 239 -2.59 -19.66 -4.16
C THR A 239 -2.05 -21.00 -4.65
N VAL A 240 -1.47 -21.81 -3.77
CA VAL A 240 -0.82 -23.06 -4.17
C VAL A 240 -1.81 -24.22 -4.15
N SER A 241 -1.52 -25.25 -4.95
CA SER A 241 -2.10 -26.58 -4.83
C SER A 241 -1.10 -27.58 -5.43
N PRO A 242 -1.18 -28.88 -5.08
CA PRO A 242 -0.31 -29.90 -5.67
C PRO A 242 -0.27 -29.84 -7.20
N ARG A 243 -1.42 -29.60 -7.85
CA ARG A 243 -1.51 -29.49 -9.30
C ARG A 243 -0.86 -28.22 -9.82
N ALA A 244 -1.14 -27.06 -9.22
CA ALA A 244 -0.53 -25.80 -9.65
C ALA A 244 1.00 -25.82 -9.52
N LEU A 245 1.54 -26.42 -8.45
CA LEU A 245 2.98 -26.57 -8.25
C LEU A 245 3.64 -27.49 -9.30
N ASP A 246 3.00 -28.62 -9.60
CA ASP A 246 3.50 -29.54 -10.64
C ASP A 246 3.37 -28.95 -12.05
N ASP A 247 2.34 -28.16 -12.33
CA ASP A 247 2.16 -27.50 -13.61
C ASP A 247 3.13 -26.31 -13.79
N PHE A 248 3.41 -25.56 -12.71
CA PHE A 248 4.50 -24.58 -12.69
C PHE A 248 5.84 -25.23 -13.06
N GLU A 249 6.17 -26.36 -12.45
CA GLU A 249 7.43 -27.08 -12.73
C GLU A 249 7.55 -27.47 -14.21
N LYS A 250 6.45 -27.92 -14.82
CA LYS A 250 6.41 -28.26 -16.25
C LYS A 250 6.60 -27.04 -17.16
N GLU A 251 6.01 -25.90 -16.79
CA GLU A 251 6.05 -24.68 -17.62
C GLU A 251 7.37 -23.91 -17.48
N TYR A 252 7.86 -23.76 -16.25
CA TYR A 252 9.05 -22.94 -15.93
C TYR A 252 10.35 -23.76 -15.87
N GLY A 253 10.26 -25.10 -15.88
CA GLY A 253 11.41 -26.00 -15.98
C GLY A 253 12.20 -26.18 -14.69
N TYR A 254 11.65 -25.80 -13.53
CA TYR A 254 12.21 -26.06 -12.21
C TYR A 254 11.12 -26.17 -11.16
N ARG A 255 11.36 -26.98 -10.13
CA ARG A 255 10.43 -27.16 -9.01
C ARG A 255 10.62 -26.06 -7.97
N LEU A 256 9.54 -25.38 -7.61
CA LEU A 256 9.52 -24.50 -6.45
C LEU A 256 9.62 -25.32 -5.17
N ARG A 257 10.38 -24.82 -4.20
CA ARG A 257 10.41 -25.36 -2.85
C ARG A 257 9.27 -24.78 -2.02
N PRO A 258 8.78 -25.49 -0.99
CA PRO A 258 8.01 -24.87 0.09
C PRO A 258 8.67 -23.59 0.63
N GLU A 259 10.00 -23.57 0.71
CA GLU A 259 10.80 -22.41 1.11
C GLU A 259 10.62 -21.18 0.21
N ASP A 260 10.30 -21.37 -1.07
CA ASP A 260 10.01 -20.25 -1.99
C ASP A 260 8.69 -19.55 -1.66
N PHE A 261 7.84 -20.13 -0.80
CA PHE A 261 6.58 -19.57 -0.32
C PHE A 261 6.69 -19.10 1.14
N VAL A 262 7.18 -19.95 2.05
CA VAL A 262 7.30 -19.58 3.47
C VAL A 262 8.41 -18.55 3.72
N ASP A 263 9.43 -18.49 2.84
CA ASP A 263 10.55 -17.54 2.87
C ASP A 263 11.18 -17.36 4.27
N GLY A 264 11.57 -18.45 4.92
CA GLY A 264 12.12 -18.43 6.27
C GLY A 264 11.18 -17.87 7.35
N GLY A 265 9.88 -17.76 7.06
CA GLY A 265 8.85 -17.14 7.90
C GLY A 265 8.44 -15.73 7.47
N ALA A 266 9.03 -15.17 6.40
CA ALA A 266 8.65 -13.87 5.86
C ALA A 266 7.46 -13.92 4.89
N TYR A 267 7.04 -15.12 4.46
CA TYR A 267 5.89 -15.36 3.60
C TYR A 267 5.86 -14.48 2.33
N ASN A 268 7.04 -14.27 1.73
CA ASN A 268 7.24 -13.42 0.55
C ASN A 268 6.67 -12.00 0.69
N SER A 269 6.73 -11.41 1.89
CA SER A 269 6.29 -10.04 2.12
C SER A 269 6.76 -9.10 1.01
N ALA A 270 5.90 -8.19 0.55
CA ALA A 270 6.26 -7.18 -0.47
C ALA A 270 7.50 -6.32 -0.09
N TRP A 271 7.89 -6.31 1.19
CA TRP A 271 9.11 -5.68 1.70
C TRP A 271 10.38 -6.45 1.36
N ARG A 272 10.31 -7.74 1.05
CA ARG A 272 11.45 -8.59 0.72
C ARG A 272 11.89 -8.30 -0.71
N VAL A 273 13.20 -8.19 -0.95
CA VAL A 273 13.72 -8.07 -2.32
C VAL A 273 13.28 -9.32 -3.11
N PRO A 274 12.44 -9.17 -4.16
CA PRO A 274 11.86 -10.31 -4.85
C PRO A 274 12.92 -11.06 -5.63
N ARG A 275 12.98 -12.38 -5.46
CA ARG A 275 13.84 -13.25 -6.25
C ARG A 275 13.06 -13.80 -7.43
N LYS A 276 13.76 -14.52 -8.31
CA LYS A 276 13.18 -15.15 -9.50
C LYS A 276 11.94 -15.99 -9.18
N ALA A 277 11.98 -16.82 -8.15
CA ALA A 277 10.86 -17.68 -7.77
C ALA A 277 9.57 -16.90 -7.49
N GLN A 278 9.66 -15.78 -6.78
CA GLN A 278 8.49 -14.93 -6.50
C GLN A 278 7.95 -14.28 -7.77
N ARG A 279 8.82 -13.77 -8.65
CA ARG A 279 8.41 -13.14 -9.91
C ARG A 279 7.76 -14.14 -10.85
N ASP A 280 8.37 -15.31 -11.02
CA ASP A 280 7.84 -16.38 -11.87
C ASP A 280 6.49 -16.90 -11.35
N TRP A 281 6.32 -17.05 -10.03
CA TRP A 281 5.02 -17.45 -9.47
C TRP A 281 3.94 -16.39 -9.71
N ILE A 282 4.27 -15.10 -9.56
CA ILE A 282 3.35 -14.00 -9.89
C ILE A 282 2.97 -14.05 -11.37
N ASP A 283 3.91 -14.29 -12.27
CA ASP A 283 3.64 -14.39 -13.72
C ASP A 283 2.74 -15.60 -14.06
N PHE A 284 3.07 -16.78 -13.54
CA PHE A 284 2.28 -18.01 -13.69
C PHE A 284 0.84 -17.82 -13.20
N LEU A 285 0.69 -17.34 -11.97
CA LEU A 285 -0.63 -17.11 -11.36
C LEU A 285 -1.41 -16.05 -12.12
N SER A 286 -0.75 -14.94 -12.49
CA SER A 286 -1.42 -13.82 -13.15
C SER A 286 -1.95 -14.21 -14.52
N GLY A 287 -1.23 -15.03 -15.29
CA GLY A 287 -1.72 -15.57 -16.56
C GLY A 287 -3.06 -16.30 -16.39
N PHE A 288 -3.11 -17.23 -15.44
CA PHE A 288 -4.31 -18.02 -15.15
C PHE A 288 -5.48 -17.15 -14.62
N VAL A 289 -5.22 -16.27 -13.65
CA VAL A 289 -6.24 -15.39 -13.08
C VAL A 289 -6.82 -14.48 -14.16
N ARG A 290 -5.96 -13.82 -14.95
CA ARG A 290 -6.38 -12.88 -16.00
C ARG A 290 -7.23 -13.54 -17.08
N GLU A 291 -6.91 -14.76 -17.49
CA GLU A 291 -7.74 -15.52 -18.44
C GLU A 291 -9.18 -15.70 -17.91
N ASN A 292 -9.31 -16.07 -16.64
CA ASN A 292 -10.61 -16.35 -16.03
C ASN A 292 -11.38 -15.08 -15.66
N VAL A 293 -10.70 -14.00 -15.27
CA VAL A 293 -11.32 -12.67 -15.07
C VAL A 293 -11.89 -12.16 -16.40
N LYS A 294 -11.14 -12.29 -17.50
CA LYS A 294 -11.63 -11.90 -18.82
C LYS A 294 -12.90 -12.67 -19.18
N ARG A 295 -12.95 -13.98 -18.91
CA ARG A 295 -14.16 -14.78 -19.15
C ARG A 295 -15.36 -14.29 -18.34
N LEU A 296 -15.17 -13.94 -17.06
CA LEU A 296 -16.24 -13.34 -16.25
C LEU A 296 -16.71 -12.01 -16.82
N ALA A 297 -15.79 -11.13 -17.22
CA ALA A 297 -16.13 -9.84 -17.84
C ALA A 297 -16.91 -10.03 -19.16
N ASP A 298 -16.42 -10.91 -20.05
CA ASP A 298 -17.07 -11.22 -21.32
C ASP A 298 -18.51 -11.76 -21.11
N MET A 299 -18.71 -12.62 -20.09
CA MET A 299 -20.03 -13.15 -19.73
C MET A 299 -20.97 -12.06 -19.19
N SER A 300 -20.48 -11.16 -18.34
CA SER A 300 -21.24 -10.00 -17.87
C SER A 300 -21.70 -9.12 -19.04
N HIS A 301 -20.77 -8.80 -19.95
CA HIS A 301 -21.08 -7.98 -21.13
C HIS A 301 -22.08 -8.65 -22.06
N ALA A 302 -21.96 -9.97 -22.28
CA ALA A 302 -22.91 -10.73 -23.08
C ALA A 302 -24.32 -10.73 -22.48
N ALA A 303 -24.44 -10.61 -21.15
CA ALA A 303 -25.70 -10.45 -20.43
C ALA A 303 -26.16 -8.98 -20.31
N GLY A 304 -25.44 -8.03 -20.93
CA GLY A 304 -25.77 -6.60 -20.91
C GLY A 304 -25.43 -5.89 -19.61
N LYS A 305 -24.47 -6.40 -18.83
CA LYS A 305 -24.06 -5.86 -17.52
C LYS A 305 -22.60 -5.42 -17.54
N GLU A 306 -22.25 -4.43 -16.72
CA GLU A 306 -20.86 -4.04 -16.51
C GLU A 306 -20.14 -5.01 -15.56
N ALA A 307 -18.82 -5.13 -15.73
CA ALA A 307 -17.92 -5.90 -14.88
C ALA A 307 -17.03 -4.95 -14.06
N MET A 308 -17.29 -4.88 -12.76
CA MET A 308 -16.53 -4.07 -11.82
C MET A 308 -15.74 -4.95 -10.86
N MET A 309 -14.44 -4.69 -10.73
CA MET A 309 -13.56 -5.37 -9.77
C MET A 309 -13.46 -4.57 -8.47
N PHE A 310 -13.57 -5.24 -7.32
CA PHE A 310 -13.10 -4.68 -6.06
C PHE A 310 -11.58 -4.83 -5.91
N LEU A 311 -10.88 -3.74 -5.60
CA LEU A 311 -9.45 -3.76 -5.28
C LEU A 311 -9.27 -4.11 -3.80
N GLY A 312 -9.29 -5.40 -3.50
CA GLY A 312 -9.21 -5.97 -2.16
C GLY A 312 -9.61 -7.44 -2.17
N ASP A 313 -9.68 -8.08 -1.00
CA ASP A 313 -10.14 -9.47 -0.84
C ASP A 313 -9.40 -10.45 -1.79
N GLN A 314 -10.12 -11.19 -2.64
CA GLN A 314 -9.57 -12.17 -3.57
C GLN A 314 -9.01 -11.57 -4.88
N TRP A 315 -8.19 -10.51 -4.77
CA TRP A 315 -7.66 -9.76 -5.93
C TRP A 315 -6.32 -10.27 -6.50
N ILE A 316 -5.68 -11.23 -5.84
CA ILE A 316 -4.31 -11.65 -6.20
C ILE A 316 -4.27 -12.25 -7.61
N GLY A 317 -3.23 -11.89 -8.37
CA GLY A 317 -3.01 -12.30 -9.76
C GLY A 317 -3.67 -11.39 -10.81
N THR A 318 -4.55 -10.48 -10.42
CA THR A 318 -5.12 -9.49 -11.36
C THR A 318 -4.07 -8.51 -11.89
N GLU A 319 -3.20 -8.04 -11.00
CA GLU A 319 -2.06 -7.17 -11.27
C GLU A 319 -2.45 -5.88 -12.06
N PRO A 320 -3.24 -4.95 -11.48
CA PRO A 320 -3.84 -3.82 -12.21
C PRO A 320 -2.84 -2.87 -12.91
N TYR A 321 -1.60 -2.83 -12.42
CA TYR A 321 -0.55 -1.97 -12.97
C TYR A 321 0.45 -2.70 -13.88
N LYS A 322 0.35 -4.02 -14.05
CA LYS A 322 1.12 -4.75 -15.06
C LYS A 322 0.43 -4.65 -16.42
N ASP A 323 1.23 -4.47 -17.46
CA ASP A 323 0.74 -4.37 -18.83
C ASP A 323 -0.19 -5.53 -19.22
N GLY A 324 -1.21 -5.26 -20.04
CA GLY A 324 -2.22 -6.23 -20.43
C GLY A 324 -3.45 -6.26 -19.53
N PHE A 325 -3.51 -5.50 -18.44
CA PHE A 325 -4.71 -5.39 -17.59
C PHE A 325 -5.93 -4.87 -18.38
N GLU A 326 -5.71 -3.96 -19.35
CA GLU A 326 -6.74 -3.44 -20.25
C GLU A 326 -7.42 -4.53 -21.10
N LYS A 327 -6.73 -5.66 -21.33
CA LYS A 327 -7.26 -6.79 -22.14
C LYS A 327 -8.31 -7.61 -21.39
N LEU A 328 -8.44 -7.42 -20.08
CA LEU A 328 -9.48 -8.04 -19.27
C LEU A 328 -10.87 -7.50 -19.62
N GLY A 329 -10.95 -6.27 -20.14
CA GLY A 329 -12.22 -5.64 -20.46
C GLY A 329 -13.06 -5.27 -19.24
N LEU A 330 -12.45 -5.12 -18.05
CA LEU A 330 -13.17 -4.63 -16.88
C LEU A 330 -13.66 -3.18 -17.13
N ASP A 331 -14.90 -2.91 -16.77
CA ASP A 331 -15.48 -1.58 -16.90
C ASP A 331 -14.93 -0.64 -15.82
N ALA A 332 -14.73 -1.17 -14.61
CA ALA A 332 -14.30 -0.36 -13.49
C ALA A 332 -13.52 -1.11 -12.42
N VAL A 333 -12.75 -0.34 -11.65
CA VAL A 333 -12.20 -0.77 -10.35
C VAL A 333 -12.82 0.09 -9.25
N VAL A 334 -13.40 -0.55 -8.24
CA VAL A 334 -13.81 0.08 -6.98
C VAL A 334 -12.84 -0.33 -5.89
N GLY A 335 -12.37 0.58 -5.05
CA GLY A 335 -11.47 0.22 -3.94
C GLY A 335 -11.76 0.98 -2.67
N SER A 336 -11.14 0.58 -1.56
CA SER A 336 -11.31 1.25 -0.27
C SER A 336 -10.45 2.49 -0.19
N ILE A 337 -11.04 3.63 0.17
CA ILE A 337 -10.33 4.88 0.36
C ILE A 337 -10.04 5.04 1.85
N GLY A 338 -8.79 4.87 2.25
CA GLY A 338 -8.33 5.11 3.63
C GLY A 338 -7.62 6.46 3.80
N ASP A 339 -6.95 6.91 2.74
CA ASP A 339 -6.10 8.09 2.70
C ASP A 339 -5.79 8.50 1.25
N GLY A 340 -4.89 9.46 1.04
CA GLY A 340 -4.47 9.89 -0.29
C GLY A 340 -3.74 8.79 -1.06
N THR A 341 -2.88 8.01 -0.40
CA THR A 341 -2.11 6.92 -1.03
C THR A 341 -3.01 5.85 -1.62
N THR A 342 -3.99 5.38 -0.85
CA THR A 342 -4.98 4.39 -1.31
C THR A 342 -5.93 4.96 -2.35
N THR A 343 -6.24 6.25 -2.29
CA THR A 343 -6.95 6.96 -3.37
C THR A 343 -6.18 6.85 -4.69
N ARG A 344 -4.88 7.14 -4.69
CA ARG A 344 -4.03 7.06 -5.87
C ARG A 344 -3.82 5.63 -6.36
N MET A 345 -3.79 4.66 -5.44
CA MET A 345 -3.75 3.23 -5.78
C MET A 345 -4.92 2.80 -6.68
N ILE A 346 -6.08 3.45 -6.54
CA ILE A 346 -7.27 3.23 -7.36
C ILE A 346 -7.30 4.15 -8.58
N ALA A 347 -7.09 5.46 -8.36
CA ALA A 347 -7.23 6.49 -9.38
C ALA A 347 -6.27 6.30 -10.56
N ASP A 348 -5.03 5.85 -10.28
CA ASP A 348 -3.99 5.73 -11.29
C ASP A 348 -4.06 4.42 -12.08
N ILE A 349 -5.04 3.53 -11.81
CA ILE A 349 -5.19 2.26 -12.53
C ILE A 349 -5.53 2.52 -14.01
N PRO A 350 -4.68 2.11 -14.96
CA PRO A 350 -5.01 2.20 -16.38
C PRO A 350 -5.94 1.05 -16.81
N GLY A 351 -6.51 1.18 -18.00
CA GLY A 351 -7.15 0.03 -18.67
C GLY A 351 -8.59 -0.27 -18.24
N VAL A 352 -9.21 0.58 -17.41
CA VAL A 352 -10.65 0.55 -17.11
C VAL A 352 -11.33 1.84 -17.58
N LYS A 353 -12.67 1.82 -17.71
CA LYS A 353 -13.44 2.98 -18.18
C LYS A 353 -13.61 4.04 -17.10
N TYR A 354 -13.74 3.60 -15.84
CA TYR A 354 -13.84 4.51 -14.69
C TYR A 354 -13.36 3.83 -13.40
N THR A 355 -13.11 4.63 -12.38
CA THR A 355 -12.71 4.19 -11.04
C THR A 355 -13.71 4.69 -9.99
N GLU A 356 -13.87 3.95 -8.90
CA GLU A 356 -14.79 4.29 -7.82
C GLU A 356 -14.11 4.17 -6.45
N GLY A 357 -14.24 5.19 -5.62
CA GLY A 357 -13.78 5.17 -4.23
C GLY A 357 -14.89 4.77 -3.28
N ARG A 358 -14.72 3.68 -2.52
CA ARG A 358 -15.54 3.35 -1.36
C ARG A 358 -14.89 3.97 -0.12
N PHE A 359 -15.47 5.05 0.38
CA PHE A 359 -14.93 5.84 1.48
C PHE A 359 -15.12 5.16 2.84
N LEU A 360 -14.24 5.52 3.77
CA LEU A 360 -14.35 5.19 5.18
C LEU A 360 -15.07 6.31 5.96
N PRO A 361 -15.65 6.01 7.13
CA PRO A 361 -15.74 4.69 7.75
C PRO A 361 -16.72 3.74 7.05
N TYR A 362 -16.42 2.45 7.09
CA TYR A 362 -17.38 1.40 6.70
C TYR A 362 -18.55 1.41 7.70
N PHE A 363 -19.80 1.28 7.24
CA PHE A 363 -20.97 1.40 8.11
C PHE A 363 -21.15 0.16 8.98
N PHE A 364 -20.40 0.13 10.09
CA PHE A 364 -20.18 -1.07 10.88
C PHE A 364 -20.09 -0.76 12.39
N PRO A 365 -20.43 -1.70 13.29
CA PRO A 365 -20.54 -1.42 14.72
C PRO A 365 -19.25 -1.02 15.45
N ASP A 366 -18.07 -1.31 14.87
CA ASP A 366 -16.78 -0.91 15.41
C ASP A 366 -16.58 0.61 15.44
N THR A 367 -17.22 1.32 14.50
CA THR A 367 -17.19 2.78 14.38
C THR A 367 -18.55 3.40 14.73
N PHE A 368 -19.64 2.78 14.29
CA PHE A 368 -21.00 3.28 14.48
C PHE A 368 -21.63 2.74 15.77
N TYR A 369 -21.06 3.12 16.92
CA TYR A 369 -21.58 2.81 18.26
C TYR A 369 -21.89 4.07 19.08
N GLU A 370 -22.75 3.92 20.09
CA GLU A 370 -23.12 5.04 20.96
C GLU A 370 -21.91 5.57 21.73
N GLY A 371 -21.64 6.88 21.57
CA GLY A 371 -20.50 7.55 22.19
C GLY A 371 -19.34 7.82 21.23
N ASN A 372 -19.35 7.27 20.01
CA ASN A 372 -18.43 7.68 18.96
C ASN A 372 -19.03 8.80 18.06
N ASP A 373 -18.17 9.54 17.37
CA ASP A 373 -18.56 10.52 16.35
C ASP A 373 -17.92 10.19 14.98
N PRO A 374 -18.59 9.37 14.15
CA PRO A 374 -18.06 8.94 12.85
C PRO A 374 -17.83 10.08 11.85
N SER A 375 -18.40 11.27 12.08
CA SER A 375 -18.23 12.42 11.17
C SER A 375 -16.80 12.96 11.15
N ILE A 376 -16.06 12.80 12.24
CA ILE A 376 -14.67 13.25 12.36
C ILE A 376 -13.78 12.42 11.41
N GLU A 377 -13.92 11.10 11.45
CA GLU A 377 -13.20 10.20 10.54
C GLU A 377 -13.65 10.39 9.09
N GLY A 378 -14.97 10.56 8.86
CA GLY A 378 -15.49 10.80 7.52
C GLY A 378 -14.90 12.04 6.83
N LEU A 379 -14.79 13.16 7.56
CA LEU A 379 -14.15 14.38 7.03
C LEU A 379 -12.64 14.25 6.92
N ASP A 380 -11.98 13.55 7.85
CA ASP A 380 -10.54 13.30 7.77
C ASP A 380 -10.17 12.47 6.54
N ASN A 381 -10.90 11.38 6.30
CA ASN A 381 -10.77 10.55 5.10
C ASN A 381 -11.03 11.36 3.83
N TRP A 382 -12.08 12.19 3.81
CA TRP A 382 -12.36 13.10 2.70
C TRP A 382 -11.21 14.06 2.42
N ARG A 383 -10.67 14.77 3.43
CA ARG A 383 -9.57 15.74 3.22
C ARG A 383 -8.34 15.07 2.61
N LYS A 384 -7.95 13.89 3.10
CA LYS A 384 -6.80 13.11 2.58
C LYS A 384 -7.04 12.62 1.15
N ALA A 385 -8.23 12.14 0.85
CA ALA A 385 -8.58 11.68 -0.50
C ALA A 385 -8.74 12.86 -1.48
N ARG A 386 -9.35 13.96 -1.06
CA ARG A 386 -9.63 15.14 -1.91
C ARG A 386 -8.37 15.71 -2.51
N ARG A 387 -7.32 15.91 -1.71
CA ARG A 387 -6.02 16.39 -2.23
C ARG A 387 -5.45 15.47 -3.29
N ALA A 388 -5.61 14.14 -3.15
CA ALA A 388 -5.20 13.17 -4.16
C ALA A 388 -6.09 13.17 -5.41
N ILE A 389 -7.41 13.33 -5.26
CA ILE A 389 -8.38 13.43 -6.36
C ILE A 389 -8.07 14.61 -7.28
N LEU A 390 -7.61 15.74 -6.74
CA LEU A 390 -7.19 16.89 -7.55
C LEU A 390 -5.98 16.55 -8.46
N ARG A 391 -5.16 15.55 -8.11
CA ARG A 391 -3.99 15.12 -8.90
C ARG A 391 -4.30 13.95 -9.82
N SER A 392 -5.23 13.09 -9.41
CA SER A 392 -5.70 11.95 -10.20
C SER A 392 -7.15 11.67 -9.83
N PRO A 393 -8.12 12.14 -10.64
CA PRO A 393 -9.54 12.03 -10.30
C PRO A 393 -10.03 10.58 -10.32
N ILE A 394 -10.86 10.23 -9.33
CA ILE A 394 -11.73 9.04 -9.41
C ILE A 394 -13.06 9.41 -10.05
N GLY A 395 -13.66 8.49 -10.81
CA GLY A 395 -14.91 8.76 -11.53
C GLY A 395 -16.14 8.87 -10.62
N ARG A 396 -16.12 8.15 -9.49
CA ARG A 396 -17.27 7.99 -8.58
C ARG A 396 -16.82 7.83 -7.12
N MET A 397 -17.73 8.11 -6.19
CA MET A 397 -17.57 7.81 -4.77
C MET A 397 -18.75 6.96 -4.25
N GLY A 398 -18.64 6.45 -3.04
CA GLY A 398 -19.72 5.76 -2.34
C GLY A 398 -19.29 5.25 -0.98
N TYR A 399 -20.21 4.59 -0.29
CA TYR A 399 -19.96 3.95 1.01
C TYR A 399 -20.42 2.49 0.98
N GLY A 400 -19.97 1.70 1.96
CA GLY A 400 -20.42 0.32 2.16
C GLY A 400 -20.83 0.07 3.61
N GLY A 401 -21.49 -1.06 3.85
CA GLY A 401 -21.92 -1.50 5.18
C GLY A 401 -23.43 -1.42 5.36
N TYR A 402 -23.89 -1.34 6.61
CA TYR A 402 -25.30 -1.29 6.98
C TYR A 402 -25.79 0.17 7.03
N LEU A 403 -26.61 0.57 6.06
CA LEU A 403 -27.16 1.93 5.97
C LEU A 403 -28.00 2.28 7.21
N SER A 404 -28.66 1.29 7.80
CA SER A 404 -29.43 1.40 9.02
C SER A 404 -28.60 1.78 10.25
N LEU A 405 -27.29 1.49 10.26
CA LEU A 405 -26.38 1.98 11.28
C LEU A 405 -26.04 3.46 11.07
N ALA A 406 -25.59 3.82 9.86
CA ALA A 406 -25.22 5.20 9.54
C ALA A 406 -26.40 6.18 9.71
N ALA A 407 -27.62 5.75 9.36
CA ALA A 407 -28.84 6.54 9.51
C ALA A 407 -29.16 6.96 10.96
N LYS A 408 -28.56 6.32 11.98
CA LYS A 408 -28.70 6.69 13.39
C LYS A 408 -27.82 7.88 13.80
N PHE A 409 -26.89 8.31 12.95
CA PHE A 409 -25.91 9.36 13.24
C PHE A 409 -26.15 10.58 12.34
N PRO A 410 -27.07 11.50 12.70
CA PRO A 410 -27.47 12.61 11.84
C PRO A 410 -26.31 13.53 11.45
N LYS A 411 -25.36 13.78 12.35
CA LYS A 411 -24.15 14.57 12.05
C LYS A 411 -23.29 13.93 10.95
N PHE A 412 -23.18 12.60 10.97
CA PHE A 412 -22.49 11.85 9.92
C PHE A 412 -23.27 11.90 8.59
N VAL A 413 -24.60 11.77 8.64
CA VAL A 413 -25.45 11.90 7.46
C VAL A 413 -25.32 13.27 6.78
N ASP A 414 -25.29 14.35 7.57
CA ASP A 414 -25.06 15.71 7.07
C ASP A 414 -23.65 15.86 6.47
N THR A 415 -22.67 15.22 7.10
CA THR A 415 -21.28 15.20 6.63
C THR A 415 -21.15 14.53 5.26
N VAL A 416 -21.76 13.35 5.07
CA VAL A 416 -21.78 12.65 3.77
C VAL A 416 -22.49 13.48 2.70
N THR A 417 -23.55 14.21 3.08
CA THR A 417 -24.24 15.14 2.17
C THR A 417 -23.29 16.21 1.64
N HIS A 418 -22.54 16.85 2.54
CA HIS A 418 -21.53 17.86 2.18
C HIS A 418 -20.42 17.27 1.30
N ILE A 419 -19.86 16.11 1.66
CA ILE A 419 -18.80 15.45 0.89
C ILE A 419 -19.30 15.10 -0.53
N ALA A 420 -20.49 14.54 -0.65
CA ALA A 420 -21.04 14.15 -1.95
C ALA A 420 -21.27 15.36 -2.87
N ASP A 421 -21.74 16.48 -2.32
CA ASP A 421 -21.89 17.73 -3.07
C ASP A 421 -20.54 18.31 -3.49
N GLU A 422 -19.55 18.32 -2.60
CA GLU A 422 -18.20 18.83 -2.92
C GLU A 422 -17.47 17.96 -3.94
N PHE A 423 -17.60 16.63 -3.84
CA PHE A 423 -17.04 15.70 -4.84
C PHE A 423 -17.59 15.98 -6.25
N ARG A 424 -18.90 16.22 -6.35
CA ARG A 424 -19.54 16.58 -7.63
C ARG A 424 -19.11 17.97 -8.11
N ASP A 425 -19.01 18.97 -7.23
CA ASP A 425 -18.56 20.32 -7.59
C ASP A 425 -17.12 20.30 -8.15
N ILE A 426 -16.21 19.53 -7.53
CA ILE A 426 -14.85 19.32 -8.04
C ILE A 426 -14.90 18.72 -9.44
N HIS A 427 -15.67 17.66 -9.66
CA HIS A 427 -15.75 17.00 -10.97
C HIS A 427 -16.39 17.91 -12.04
N ASP A 428 -17.45 18.66 -11.69
CA ASP A 428 -18.16 19.53 -12.63
C ASP A 428 -17.31 20.74 -13.05
N ARG A 429 -16.48 21.27 -12.15
CA ARG A 429 -15.57 22.39 -12.45
C ARG A 429 -14.33 21.98 -13.23
N THR A 430 -13.76 20.83 -12.92
CA THR A 430 -12.50 20.34 -13.53
C THR A 430 -12.74 19.50 -14.78
N GLY A 431 -13.99 19.08 -15.02
CA GLY A 431 -14.30 18.08 -16.05
C GLY A 431 -13.76 16.69 -15.74
N GLY A 432 -13.31 16.43 -14.51
CA GLY A 432 -12.64 15.18 -14.14
C GLY A 432 -11.21 15.05 -14.70
N VAL A 433 -10.56 16.18 -15.00
CA VAL A 433 -9.16 16.24 -15.44
C VAL A 433 -8.24 16.45 -14.24
N ALA A 434 -7.04 15.87 -14.29
CA ALA A 434 -6.01 16.09 -13.29
C ALA A 434 -5.47 17.53 -13.31
N ALA A 435 -5.12 18.07 -12.15
CA ALA A 435 -4.40 19.34 -12.05
C ALA A 435 -3.01 19.24 -12.70
N GLU A 436 -2.47 20.39 -13.11
CA GLU A 436 -1.10 20.51 -13.62
C GLU A 436 -0.09 20.05 -12.55
N GLY A 437 0.86 19.22 -12.97
CA GLY A 437 1.99 18.78 -12.15
C GLY A 437 3.25 19.55 -12.52
N GLU A 438 3.90 20.14 -11.51
CA GLU A 438 4.97 21.13 -11.69
C GLU A 438 6.38 20.52 -11.84
N LEU A 439 6.53 19.26 -11.45
CA LEU A 439 7.76 18.46 -11.56
C LEU A 439 7.40 17.00 -11.86
N ASN A 440 8.33 16.26 -12.44
CA ASN A 440 8.24 14.81 -12.65
C ASN A 440 9.12 14.07 -11.63
N VAL A 441 8.46 13.34 -10.73
CA VAL A 441 9.07 12.59 -9.64
C VAL A 441 8.93 11.10 -9.88
N ALA A 442 10.02 10.36 -9.76
CA ALA A 442 10.04 8.91 -9.89
C ALA A 442 10.45 8.23 -8.58
N ILE A 443 9.62 7.34 -8.06
CA ILE A 443 9.99 6.46 -6.94
C ILE A 443 10.68 5.22 -7.51
N LEU A 444 11.93 5.00 -7.11
CA LEU A 444 12.77 3.89 -7.55
C LEU A 444 12.84 2.79 -6.48
N ASN A 445 12.37 1.59 -6.82
CA ASN A 445 12.46 0.40 -5.98
C ASN A 445 12.53 -0.91 -6.80
N SER A 446 12.42 -2.08 -6.18
CA SER A 446 12.52 -3.38 -6.86
C SER A 446 11.28 -3.75 -7.69
N TRP A 447 10.14 -3.13 -7.41
CA TRP A 447 8.86 -3.46 -8.03
C TRP A 447 8.50 -2.51 -9.17
N GLY A 448 8.76 -1.22 -9.01
CA GLY A 448 8.36 -0.19 -9.96
C GLY A 448 6.84 -0.15 -10.17
N LYS A 449 6.42 0.05 -11.42
CA LYS A 449 5.03 0.31 -11.81
C LYS A 449 4.03 -0.70 -11.27
N MET A 450 4.35 -2.00 -11.23
CA MET A 450 3.41 -3.04 -10.78
C MET A 450 2.97 -2.88 -9.31
N ARG A 451 3.67 -2.07 -8.52
CA ARG A 451 3.33 -1.71 -7.14
C ARG A 451 3.19 -0.18 -6.97
N SER A 452 2.66 0.50 -7.98
CA SER A 452 2.34 1.93 -7.90
C SER A 452 1.40 2.20 -6.73
N TRP A 453 1.80 3.11 -5.84
CA TRP A 453 1.09 3.46 -4.59
C TRP A 453 0.92 2.31 -3.59
N MET A 454 1.70 1.23 -3.74
CA MET A 454 1.66 0.03 -2.90
C MET A 454 2.91 -0.14 -2.03
N ALA A 455 3.90 0.73 -2.17
CA ALA A 455 5.12 0.66 -1.39
C ALA A 455 4.86 0.97 0.10
N PHE A 456 5.66 0.36 0.97
CA PHE A 456 5.59 0.53 2.42
C PHE A 456 4.28 0.07 3.10
N THR A 457 3.46 -0.70 2.39
CA THR A 457 2.20 -1.26 2.91
C THR A 457 2.41 -2.71 3.36
N VAL A 458 1.72 -3.09 4.44
CA VAL A 458 1.62 -4.49 4.91
C VAL A 458 0.14 -4.88 4.91
N ALA A 459 -0.65 -4.21 5.75
CA ALA A 459 -2.10 -4.20 5.68
C ALA A 459 -2.59 -2.89 5.04
N HIS A 460 -3.69 -2.97 4.29
CA HIS A 460 -4.25 -1.85 3.54
C HIS A 460 -4.63 -0.67 4.45
N ALA A 461 -4.15 0.54 4.14
CA ALA A 461 -4.41 1.78 4.89
C ALA A 461 -4.03 1.76 6.40
N LEU A 462 -3.17 0.83 6.83
CA LEU A 462 -2.77 0.68 8.23
C LEU A 462 -1.26 0.85 8.41
N PRO A 463 -0.70 2.06 8.20
CA PRO A 463 0.68 2.32 8.54
C PRO A 463 0.89 2.15 10.05
N ASN A 464 2.01 1.56 10.43
CA ASN A 464 2.36 1.29 11.82
C ASN A 464 3.76 1.83 12.13
N LYS A 465 4.24 1.64 13.36
CA LYS A 465 5.55 2.11 13.83
C LYS A 465 6.69 1.80 12.84
N GLN A 466 6.68 0.64 12.21
CA GLN A 466 7.75 0.19 11.33
C GLN A 466 7.66 0.79 9.91
N THR A 467 6.48 1.27 9.50
CA THR A 467 6.23 1.68 8.11
C THR A 467 5.94 3.17 7.95
N TYR A 468 5.38 3.84 8.97
CA TYR A 468 4.84 5.20 8.84
C TYR A 468 5.87 6.25 8.42
N SER A 469 7.14 6.07 8.79
CA SER A 469 8.23 6.97 8.39
C SER A 469 8.55 6.91 6.90
N TYR A 470 8.12 5.86 6.20
CA TYR A 470 8.28 5.69 4.76
C TYR A 470 6.96 5.83 4.01
N TYR A 471 5.87 5.30 4.57
CA TYR A 471 4.52 5.48 4.03
C TYR A 471 4.15 6.97 3.94
N GLY A 472 4.62 7.79 4.88
CA GLY A 472 4.42 9.24 4.83
C GLY A 472 5.04 9.94 3.61
N ILE A 473 6.00 9.31 2.92
CA ILE A 473 6.49 9.77 1.60
C ILE A 473 5.37 9.66 0.57
N LEU A 474 4.72 8.50 0.47
CA LEU A 474 3.60 8.29 -0.46
C LEU A 474 2.43 9.19 -0.11
N GLU A 475 2.08 9.25 1.18
CA GLU A 475 0.94 10.06 1.59
C GLU A 475 1.19 11.54 1.33
N SER A 476 2.42 12.04 1.52
CA SER A 476 2.80 13.40 1.12
C SER A 476 2.65 13.61 -0.39
N LEU A 477 3.17 12.69 -1.20
CA LEU A 477 3.16 12.79 -2.67
C LEU A 477 1.76 12.65 -3.29
N SER A 478 0.85 11.92 -2.64
CA SER A 478 -0.44 11.52 -3.20
C SER A 478 -1.29 12.71 -3.69
N GLY A 479 -1.28 13.82 -2.94
CA GLY A 479 -1.96 15.08 -3.26
C GLY A 479 -1.04 16.26 -3.59
N MET A 480 0.27 16.02 -3.71
CA MET A 480 1.25 17.06 -4.04
C MET A 480 1.13 17.48 -5.51
N ARG A 481 1.42 18.75 -5.83
CA ARG A 481 1.37 19.32 -7.19
C ARG A 481 2.53 18.88 -8.10
N VAL A 482 2.83 17.59 -8.11
CA VAL A 482 3.89 16.97 -8.94
C VAL A 482 3.35 15.72 -9.61
N ASN A 483 3.90 15.37 -10.76
CA ASN A 483 3.63 14.11 -11.43
C ASN A 483 4.46 13.01 -10.76
N VAL A 484 3.82 11.93 -10.32
CA VAL A 484 4.50 10.82 -9.65
C VAL A 484 4.43 9.58 -10.52
N ARG A 485 5.56 8.91 -10.73
CA ARG A 485 5.64 7.58 -11.36
C ARG A 485 6.50 6.63 -10.54
N PHE A 486 6.35 5.33 -10.78
CA PHE A 486 7.08 4.28 -10.09
C PHE A 486 7.91 3.50 -11.09
N ILE A 487 9.22 3.41 -10.86
CA ILE A 487 10.18 2.75 -11.76
C ILE A 487 10.97 1.70 -10.98
N SER A 488 11.38 0.65 -11.68
CA SER A 488 12.14 -0.45 -11.11
C SER A 488 13.65 -0.32 -11.37
N PHE A 489 14.46 -1.02 -10.59
CA PHE A 489 15.88 -1.18 -10.92
C PHE A 489 16.10 -1.86 -12.28
N ASP A 490 15.21 -2.77 -12.67
CA ASP A 490 15.27 -3.44 -13.98
C ASP A 490 15.04 -2.42 -15.11
N ASP A 491 14.08 -1.50 -14.95
CA ASP A 491 13.84 -0.40 -15.90
C ASP A 491 15.09 0.46 -16.07
N VAL A 492 15.69 0.89 -14.95
CA VAL A 492 16.90 1.74 -14.96
C VAL A 492 18.10 1.01 -15.55
N LEU A 493 18.29 -0.27 -15.23
CA LEU A 493 19.39 -1.07 -15.77
C LEU A 493 19.20 -1.37 -17.26
N ALA A 494 17.97 -1.54 -17.73
CA ALA A 494 17.67 -1.84 -19.13
C ALA A 494 17.70 -0.60 -20.02
N HIS A 495 17.16 0.52 -19.54
CA HIS A 495 16.82 1.68 -20.37
C HIS A 495 17.50 2.99 -19.95
N GLY A 496 18.13 3.01 -18.76
CA GLY A 496 18.62 4.25 -18.15
C GLY A 496 17.50 4.99 -17.43
N ILE A 497 17.72 6.27 -17.12
CA ILE A 497 16.71 7.15 -16.51
C ILE A 497 16.09 8.01 -17.61
N ASP A 498 14.76 8.02 -17.69
CA ASP A 498 14.03 8.83 -18.67
C ASP A 498 14.37 10.32 -18.50
N SER A 499 14.55 11.02 -19.62
CA SER A 499 15.05 12.40 -19.65
C SER A 499 14.08 13.44 -19.11
N ASP A 500 12.80 13.09 -18.95
CA ASP A 500 11.76 13.97 -18.42
C ASP A 500 11.66 13.92 -16.89
N ILE A 501 12.35 12.99 -16.22
CA ILE A 501 12.36 12.89 -14.76
C ILE A 501 13.24 13.99 -14.18
N ASP A 502 12.69 14.77 -13.25
CA ASP A 502 13.41 15.79 -12.49
C ASP A 502 14.06 15.19 -11.23
N VAL A 503 13.31 14.34 -10.51
CA VAL A 503 13.71 13.80 -9.20
C VAL A 503 13.49 12.29 -9.12
N ILE A 504 14.50 11.57 -8.62
CA ILE A 504 14.38 10.18 -8.16
C ILE A 504 14.33 10.14 -6.65
N ILE A 505 13.36 9.42 -6.09
CA ILE A 505 13.29 9.08 -4.67
C ILE A 505 13.61 7.60 -4.49
N ASN A 506 14.57 7.28 -3.62
CA ASN A 506 14.81 5.94 -3.12
C ASN A 506 14.73 5.96 -1.59
N GLY A 507 13.94 5.07 -1.00
CA GLY A 507 13.79 5.07 0.45
C GLY A 507 13.24 3.78 1.04
N GLY A 508 13.50 3.60 2.32
CA GLY A 508 13.17 2.40 3.07
C GLY A 508 14.34 1.93 3.96
N PRO A 509 14.15 0.83 4.71
CA PRO A 509 15.24 0.16 5.42
C PRO A 509 16.16 -0.63 4.48
N VAL A 510 17.38 -0.92 4.93
CA VAL A 510 18.33 -1.83 4.25
C VAL A 510 17.73 -3.21 4.01
N ASP A 511 18.16 -3.89 2.94
CA ASP A 511 17.74 -5.24 2.55
C ASP A 511 16.24 -5.40 2.30
N THR A 512 15.56 -4.32 1.92
CA THR A 512 14.16 -4.33 1.50
C THR A 512 14.01 -4.12 0.00
N ALA A 513 12.87 -4.50 -0.56
CA ALA A 513 12.51 -4.21 -1.95
C ALA A 513 12.52 -2.71 -2.25
N PHE A 514 12.27 -1.87 -1.25
CA PHE A 514 12.12 -0.42 -1.42
C PHE A 514 13.46 0.30 -1.53
N THR A 515 14.46 -0.11 -0.75
CA THR A 515 15.83 0.34 -0.96
C THR A 515 16.50 -0.40 -2.09
N GLY A 516 16.38 -1.72 -2.17
CA GLY A 516 16.86 -2.56 -3.27
C GLY A 516 17.93 -3.61 -2.90
N GLY A 517 18.50 -3.54 -1.69
CA GLY A 517 19.55 -4.45 -1.22
C GLY A 517 20.77 -4.49 -2.16
N ASP A 518 21.25 -5.69 -2.47
CA ASP A 518 22.50 -5.89 -3.22
C ASP A 518 22.50 -5.37 -4.66
N VAL A 519 21.36 -4.93 -5.21
CA VAL A 519 21.33 -4.29 -6.54
C VAL A 519 22.25 -3.07 -6.60
N TRP A 520 22.48 -2.39 -5.47
CA TRP A 520 23.40 -1.25 -5.37
C TRP A 520 24.88 -1.62 -5.46
N THR A 521 25.22 -2.91 -5.41
CA THR A 521 26.56 -3.41 -5.72
C THR A 521 26.79 -3.54 -7.24
N ASN A 522 25.74 -3.42 -8.06
CA ASN A 522 25.85 -3.40 -9.50
C ASN A 522 26.43 -2.06 -9.98
N PRO A 523 27.66 -2.04 -10.54
CA PRO A 523 28.30 -0.80 -10.93
C PRO A 523 27.51 -0.03 -11.99
N LYS A 524 26.79 -0.72 -12.88
CA LYS A 524 25.97 -0.06 -13.92
C LYS A 524 24.84 0.79 -13.34
N LEU A 525 24.22 0.33 -12.25
CA LEU A 525 23.17 1.10 -11.58
C LEU A 525 23.77 2.37 -10.96
N VAL A 526 24.84 2.21 -10.19
CA VAL A 526 25.53 3.31 -9.52
C VAL A 526 26.09 4.33 -10.52
N GLU A 527 26.66 3.86 -11.64
CA GLU A 527 27.13 4.71 -12.75
C GLU A 527 25.99 5.51 -13.37
N THR A 528 24.86 4.86 -13.68
CA THR A 528 23.68 5.50 -14.26
C THR A 528 23.16 6.62 -13.38
N VAL A 529 22.94 6.35 -12.09
CA VAL A 529 22.40 7.35 -11.14
C VAL A 529 23.41 8.48 -10.91
N ARG A 530 24.70 8.17 -10.68
CA ARG A 530 25.73 9.20 -10.50
C ARG A 530 25.85 10.10 -11.72
N ALA A 531 25.89 9.53 -12.93
CA ALA A 531 26.00 10.31 -14.16
C ALA A 531 24.79 11.23 -14.37
N TRP A 532 23.58 10.72 -14.10
CA TRP A 532 22.35 11.50 -14.21
C TRP A 532 22.30 12.66 -13.20
N VAL A 533 22.60 12.42 -11.91
CA VAL A 533 22.66 13.50 -10.92
C VAL A 533 23.77 14.50 -11.27
N ARG A 534 24.96 14.02 -11.65
CA ARG A 534 26.07 14.91 -12.07
C ARG A 534 25.66 15.81 -13.25
N GLY A 535 24.78 15.31 -14.11
CA GLY A 535 24.24 16.00 -15.29
C GLY A 535 23.15 17.03 -15.00
N GLY A 536 22.55 17.03 -13.81
CA GLY A 536 21.47 17.94 -13.42
C GLY A 536 20.28 17.28 -12.74
N GLY A 537 20.23 15.95 -12.68
CA GLY A 537 19.16 15.23 -11.98
C GLY A 537 19.22 15.39 -10.46
N ALA A 538 18.10 15.13 -9.79
CA ALA A 538 17.98 15.20 -8.34
C ALA A 538 17.76 13.82 -7.70
N PHE A 539 18.55 13.47 -6.68
CA PHE A 539 18.35 12.21 -5.95
C PHE A 539 18.02 12.46 -4.47
N VAL A 540 16.84 12.02 -4.05
CA VAL A 540 16.37 12.13 -2.68
C VAL A 540 16.39 10.74 -2.04
N GLY A 541 17.22 10.59 -1.02
CA GLY A 541 17.34 9.37 -0.23
C GLY A 541 16.61 9.48 1.11
N VAL A 542 15.75 8.51 1.44
CA VAL A 542 15.00 8.50 2.71
C VAL A 542 15.26 7.22 3.54
N GLY A 543 15.70 7.37 4.79
CA GLY A 543 16.03 6.25 5.68
C GLY A 543 17.41 5.66 5.40
N GLU A 544 17.45 4.46 4.83
CA GLU A 544 18.70 3.77 4.47
C GLU A 544 18.87 3.68 2.93
N PRO A 545 18.86 4.81 2.19
CA PRO A 545 18.86 4.81 0.72
C PRO A 545 20.16 4.24 0.16
N SER A 546 20.07 3.52 -0.96
CA SER A 546 21.22 2.90 -1.62
C SER A 546 22.09 2.00 -0.72
N SER A 547 21.55 1.51 0.40
CA SER A 547 22.29 0.70 1.35
C SER A 547 22.62 -0.69 0.79
N ALA A 548 23.87 -1.11 0.98
CA ALA A 548 24.33 -2.47 0.69
C ALA A 548 25.24 -2.95 1.84
N PRO A 549 24.75 -3.82 2.72
CA PRO A 549 25.52 -4.24 3.90
C PRO A 549 26.77 -5.02 3.48
N ARG A 550 27.86 -4.85 4.24
CA ARG A 550 29.12 -5.61 4.11
C ARG A 550 29.90 -5.46 2.80
N PHE A 551 29.32 -4.90 1.73
CA PHE A 551 29.98 -4.76 0.43
C PHE A 551 31.24 -3.89 0.50
N GLN A 552 31.17 -2.76 1.20
CA GLN A 552 32.31 -1.90 1.49
C GLN A 552 32.38 -1.61 2.99
N THR A 553 33.55 -1.83 3.62
CA THR A 553 33.73 -1.65 5.07
C THR A 553 33.44 -0.22 5.55
N GLY A 554 33.78 0.79 4.73
CA GLY A 554 33.64 2.21 5.07
C GLY A 554 32.59 2.96 4.24
N ARG A 555 31.66 2.24 3.59
CA ARG A 555 30.61 2.85 2.78
C ARG A 555 29.34 1.99 2.80
N PHE A 556 28.35 2.39 3.59
CA PHE A 556 27.11 1.64 3.72
C PHE A 556 26.07 2.07 2.67
N PHE A 557 25.77 3.37 2.60
CA PHE A 557 25.01 3.94 1.48
C PHE A 557 25.93 4.05 0.27
N GLN A 558 25.64 3.29 -0.79
CA GLN A 558 26.51 3.24 -1.98
C GLN A 558 26.55 4.57 -2.74
N LEU A 559 25.51 5.40 -2.57
CA LEU A 559 25.43 6.77 -3.08
C LEU A 559 25.61 7.84 -1.98
N ALA A 560 26.33 7.53 -0.88
CA ALA A 560 26.64 8.53 0.15
C ALA A 560 27.40 9.74 -0.40
N ASP A 561 28.15 9.58 -1.50
CA ASP A 561 28.82 10.67 -2.22
C ASP A 561 27.85 11.64 -2.89
N VAL A 562 26.64 11.16 -3.25
CA VAL A 562 25.59 11.96 -3.87
C VAL A 562 24.83 12.73 -2.81
N ILE A 563 24.28 12.05 -1.79
CA ILE A 563 23.44 12.67 -0.75
C ILE A 563 24.23 13.34 0.37
N GLY A 564 25.55 13.14 0.43
CA GLY A 564 26.43 13.73 1.43
C GLY A 564 26.35 13.07 2.81
N VAL A 565 25.58 12.01 2.99
CA VAL A 565 25.37 11.32 4.28
C VAL A 565 25.64 9.84 4.13
N ASP A 566 26.23 9.24 5.15
CA ASP A 566 26.36 7.79 5.31
C ASP A 566 25.98 7.39 6.74
N GLU A 567 25.87 6.08 6.99
CA GLU A 567 25.55 5.53 8.30
C GLU A 567 26.73 4.78 8.90
N GLU A 568 27.10 5.10 10.14
CA GLU A 568 28.16 4.36 10.84
C GLU A 568 27.67 2.97 11.28
N ARG A 569 28.33 1.93 10.78
CA ARG A 569 28.01 0.51 11.05
C ARG A 569 28.91 -0.13 12.11
N TYR A 570 29.48 0.69 12.99
CA TYR A 570 30.48 0.34 14.02
C TYR A 570 31.82 -0.18 13.47
N GLN A 571 32.05 -0.05 12.17
CA GLN A 571 33.27 -0.53 11.50
C GLN A 571 34.29 0.62 11.31
N THR A 572 33.85 1.86 11.37
CA THR A 572 34.67 3.05 11.13
C THR A 572 34.71 4.00 12.32
N LEU A 573 34.49 3.49 13.54
CA LEU A 573 34.54 4.26 14.79
C LEU A 573 35.89 4.94 15.07
N SER A 574 36.99 4.39 14.54
CA SER A 574 38.33 5.02 14.65
C SER A 574 38.50 6.23 13.72
N VAL A 575 37.54 6.48 12.81
CA VAL A 575 37.52 7.65 11.95
C VAL A 575 36.63 8.70 12.60
N ASP A 576 37.25 9.77 13.10
CA ASP A 576 36.54 10.91 13.66
C ASP A 576 35.57 11.52 12.63
N LYS A 577 34.34 11.78 13.06
CA LYS A 577 33.29 12.39 12.23
C LYS A 577 33.21 13.88 12.53
N CYS A 578 33.50 14.72 11.55
CA CYS A 578 33.45 16.18 11.67
C CYS A 578 32.17 16.71 11.03
N PHE A 579 31.29 17.29 11.84
CA PHE A 579 30.02 17.85 11.38
C PHE A 579 30.22 19.35 11.06
N PRO A 580 29.90 19.82 9.85
CA PRO A 580 29.85 21.24 9.60
C PRO A 580 28.69 21.88 10.40
N PRO A 581 28.73 23.20 10.67
CA PRO A 581 27.63 23.89 11.32
C PRO A 581 26.32 23.68 10.56
N VAL A 582 25.23 23.45 11.31
CA VAL A 582 23.89 23.36 10.73
C VAL A 582 23.48 24.73 10.19
N VAL A 583 22.79 24.72 9.03
CA VAL A 583 22.20 25.91 8.41
C VAL A 583 20.70 25.93 8.77
N PRO A 584 20.29 26.69 9.80
CA PRO A 584 18.91 26.67 10.29
C PRO A 584 17.93 27.38 9.33
N ASP A 585 18.42 28.37 8.59
CA ASP A 585 17.65 29.18 7.66
C ASP A 585 18.01 28.79 6.22
N HIS A 586 17.13 28.03 5.57
CA HIS A 586 17.36 27.46 4.25
C HIS A 586 16.02 27.35 3.48
N PHE A 587 16.08 27.33 2.14
CA PHE A 587 14.88 27.20 1.29
C PHE A 587 14.00 26.00 1.68
N ILE A 588 14.62 24.85 1.91
CA ILE A 588 13.93 23.61 2.28
C ILE A 588 13.16 23.77 3.61
N THR A 589 13.76 24.41 4.62
CA THR A 589 13.19 24.53 5.97
C THR A 589 12.48 25.85 6.22
N ALA A 590 12.19 26.64 5.18
CA ALA A 590 11.64 27.99 5.31
C ALA A 590 10.26 28.01 5.98
N ASP A 591 9.45 26.98 5.80
CA ASP A 591 8.11 26.86 6.38
C ASP A 591 8.07 26.03 7.68
N VAL A 592 9.23 25.66 8.22
CA VAL A 592 9.30 24.86 9.45
C VAL A 592 9.16 25.79 10.66
N PRO A 593 8.09 25.65 11.46
CA PRO A 593 7.97 26.39 12.70
C PRO A 593 8.97 25.85 13.73
N VAL A 594 10.00 26.63 14.04
CA VAL A 594 10.92 26.33 15.14
C VAL A 594 10.54 27.20 16.34
N ASP A 595 10.37 26.58 17.51
CA ASP A 595 10.16 27.32 18.77
C ASP A 595 11.36 28.25 19.02
N PRO A 596 11.15 29.58 19.14
CA PRO A 596 12.21 30.54 19.43
C PRO A 596 13.05 30.17 20.65
N ALA A 597 12.44 29.60 21.70
CA ALA A 597 13.16 29.18 22.89
C ALA A 597 14.06 27.96 22.62
N ALA A 598 13.62 27.03 21.78
CA ALA A 598 14.44 25.90 21.34
C ALA A 598 15.62 26.38 20.49
N ARG A 599 15.38 27.31 19.55
CA ARG A 599 16.43 27.91 18.72
C ARG A 599 17.46 28.66 19.57
N GLU A 600 17.03 29.52 20.49
CA GLU A 600 17.95 30.25 21.39
C GLU A 600 18.77 29.27 22.24
N ALA A 601 18.13 28.24 22.80
CA ALA A 601 18.82 27.23 23.60
C ALA A 601 19.86 26.44 22.78
N TRP A 602 19.56 26.14 21.51
CA TRP A 602 20.46 25.50 20.56
C TRP A 602 21.67 26.40 20.24
N GLU A 603 21.44 27.66 19.90
CA GLU A 603 22.48 28.64 19.59
C GLU A 603 23.43 28.87 20.78
N GLN A 604 22.89 29.00 22.00
CA GLN A 604 23.68 29.20 23.21
C GLN A 604 24.48 27.97 23.62
N ALA A 605 23.95 26.77 23.39
CA ALA A 605 24.66 25.53 23.71
C ALA A 605 25.87 25.30 22.79
N GLY A 606 25.79 25.76 21.55
CA GLY A 606 26.86 25.67 20.56
C GLY A 606 27.17 24.22 20.13
N TYR A 607 28.35 24.05 19.56
CA TYR A 607 28.82 22.79 18.98
C TYR A 607 29.92 22.15 19.82
N ARG A 608 29.99 20.82 19.80
CA ARG A 608 31.07 20.07 20.45
C ARG A 608 32.40 20.38 19.77
N ILE A 609 33.41 20.73 20.57
CA ILE A 609 34.79 20.87 20.07
C ILE A 609 35.36 19.51 19.67
N PRO A 610 36.34 19.45 18.75
CA PRO A 610 37.02 18.20 18.42
C PRO A 610 37.59 17.50 19.65
N LEU A 611 37.29 16.21 19.78
CA LEU A 611 37.76 15.35 20.87
C LEU A 611 38.16 13.98 20.32
N SER A 612 39.32 13.47 20.76
CA SER A 612 39.89 12.19 20.30
C SER A 612 38.87 11.05 20.35
N GLY A 613 38.56 10.45 19.20
CA GLY A 613 37.64 9.31 19.09
C GLY A 613 36.17 9.68 19.25
N CYS A 614 35.83 10.96 19.20
CA CYS A 614 34.46 11.48 19.28
C CYS A 614 34.09 12.40 18.11
N GLY A 615 35.03 12.69 17.21
CA GLY A 615 34.86 13.70 16.19
C GLY A 615 34.64 15.10 16.78
N GLY A 616 33.80 15.90 16.13
CA GLY A 616 33.43 17.23 16.56
C GLY A 616 32.38 17.88 15.67
N GLY A 617 31.86 19.03 16.08
CA GLY A 617 30.90 19.83 15.31
C GLY A 617 29.44 19.44 15.48
N GLN A 618 29.11 18.38 16.23
CA GLN A 618 27.72 18.06 16.55
C GLN A 618 27.13 19.11 17.50
N SER A 619 25.86 19.48 17.33
CA SER A 619 25.22 20.42 18.26
C SER A 619 25.06 19.79 19.65
N ILE A 620 25.26 20.57 20.70
CA ILE A 620 25.16 20.09 22.09
C ILE A 620 23.68 19.90 22.51
N LYS A 621 22.79 20.74 21.98
CA LYS A 621 21.34 20.61 22.11
C LYS A 621 20.71 20.39 20.73
N PRO A 622 19.47 19.87 20.65
CA PRO A 622 18.75 19.78 19.38
C PRO A 622 18.15 21.14 18.96
N LEU A 623 18.06 21.37 17.66
CA LEU A 623 17.29 22.48 17.07
C LEU A 623 15.79 22.11 16.99
N GLY A 624 15.48 20.88 16.59
CA GLY A 624 14.12 20.36 16.53
C GLY A 624 13.21 21.02 15.47
N GLY A 625 11.91 20.97 15.72
CA GLY A 625 10.85 21.58 14.89
C GLY A 625 10.33 20.72 13.73
N ILE A 626 10.89 19.52 13.52
CA ILE A 626 10.47 18.59 12.46
C ILE A 626 10.33 17.19 13.06
N ASP A 627 9.24 16.50 12.74
CA ASP A 627 9.07 15.08 13.04
C ASP A 627 9.66 14.25 11.90
N PHE A 628 10.77 13.57 12.17
CA PHE A 628 11.44 12.66 11.23
C PHE A 628 11.06 11.18 11.45
N GLY A 629 10.17 10.89 12.39
CA GLY A 629 9.74 9.53 12.70
C GLY A 629 10.83 8.66 13.33
N GLU A 630 10.95 7.43 12.85
CA GLU A 630 11.91 6.45 13.36
C GLU A 630 13.36 6.89 13.04
N PRO A 631 14.27 6.85 14.03
CA PRO A 631 15.63 7.30 13.82
C PRO A 631 16.46 6.29 13.01
N VAL A 632 17.23 6.78 12.05
CA VAL A 632 18.38 6.07 11.49
C VAL A 632 19.60 6.45 12.32
N LEU A 633 20.15 5.48 13.06
CA LEU A 633 21.16 5.76 14.07
C LEU A 633 22.52 6.07 13.44
N ASN A 634 23.24 7.00 14.05
CA ASN A 634 24.65 7.30 13.73
C ASN A 634 24.91 7.71 12.26
N THR A 635 23.93 8.33 11.62
CA THR A 635 24.12 9.00 10.32
C THR A 635 25.05 10.19 10.46
N TYR A 636 25.96 10.38 9.51
CA TYR A 636 27.00 11.41 9.57
C TYR A 636 27.28 12.01 8.19
N PRO A 637 27.70 13.28 8.11
CA PRO A 637 28.11 13.89 6.86
C PRO A 637 29.42 13.27 6.36
N VAL A 638 29.48 12.90 5.08
CA VAL A 638 30.69 12.27 4.51
C VAL A 638 31.88 13.21 4.38
N ASN A 639 31.64 14.53 4.40
CA ASN A 639 32.63 15.59 4.50
C ASN A 639 31.94 16.92 4.94
N GLU A 640 32.74 17.95 5.23
CA GLU A 640 32.26 19.23 5.76
C GLU A 640 31.65 20.19 4.71
N ASN A 641 31.66 19.84 3.41
CA ASN A 641 31.00 20.65 2.38
C ASN A 641 29.49 20.38 2.29
N VAL A 642 29.01 19.32 2.95
CA VAL A 642 27.60 18.94 2.98
C VAL A 642 26.82 19.96 3.82
N THR A 643 25.69 20.42 3.31
CA THR A 643 24.81 21.33 4.06
C THR A 643 23.93 20.52 4.99
N LEU A 644 24.20 20.57 6.29
CA LEU A 644 23.33 19.99 7.30
C LEU A 644 22.18 20.96 7.61
N LEU A 645 20.94 20.51 7.44
CA LEU A 645 19.74 21.28 7.77
C LEU A 645 19.18 20.86 9.14
N ARG A 646 19.28 19.58 9.49
CA ARG A 646 19.03 19.05 10.84
C ARG A 646 20.02 17.93 11.15
N ALA A 647 20.71 18.05 12.28
CA ALA A 647 21.68 17.07 12.77
C ALA A 647 21.68 16.97 14.30
N ASP A 648 20.48 16.77 14.84
CA ASP A 648 20.20 16.70 16.26
C ASP A 648 20.65 15.37 16.87
N GLY A 649 21.00 15.39 18.15
CA GLY A 649 21.35 14.17 18.89
C GLY A 649 22.66 13.50 18.44
N GLY A 650 23.52 14.21 17.70
CA GLY A 650 24.80 13.69 17.22
C GLY A 650 24.71 12.81 15.97
N GLN A 651 23.60 12.89 15.23
CA GLN A 651 23.37 12.19 13.98
C GLN A 651 22.59 13.08 13.00
N VAL A 652 22.57 12.77 11.71
CA VAL A 652 21.93 13.58 10.66
C VAL A 652 20.48 13.15 10.41
N GLN A 653 19.56 14.11 10.35
CA GLN A 653 18.17 13.86 9.93
C GLN A 653 17.84 14.46 8.56
N LEU A 654 18.44 15.62 8.22
CA LEU A 654 18.19 16.30 6.96
C LEU A 654 19.47 16.97 6.46
N ALA A 655 19.87 16.64 5.24
CA ALA A 655 21.05 17.23 4.60
C ALA A 655 20.85 17.37 3.08
N THR A 656 21.59 18.30 2.49
CA THR A 656 21.69 18.44 1.04
C THR A 656 23.13 18.63 0.58
N ASN A 657 23.43 18.16 -0.61
CA ASN A 657 24.77 18.13 -1.16
C ASN A 657 24.73 18.41 -2.67
N ASP A 658 25.50 19.39 -3.13
CA ASP A 658 25.70 19.65 -4.55
C ASP A 658 26.58 18.54 -5.16
N TYR A 659 26.16 17.99 -6.30
CA TYR A 659 26.88 16.93 -7.00
C TYR A 659 26.96 17.24 -8.50
N GLY A 660 27.94 18.06 -8.89
CA GLY A 660 28.04 18.52 -10.27
C GLY A 660 26.97 19.57 -10.57
N LYS A 661 26.07 19.29 -11.52
CA LYS A 661 24.95 20.18 -11.85
C LYS A 661 23.65 19.86 -11.12
N GLY A 662 23.57 18.71 -10.45
CA GLY A 662 22.40 18.29 -9.69
C GLY A 662 22.72 18.22 -8.20
N ARG A 663 21.74 17.75 -7.42
CA ARG A 663 21.83 17.67 -5.96
C ARG A 663 21.37 16.32 -5.42
N GLY A 664 22.01 15.92 -4.33
CA GLY A 664 21.51 14.88 -3.44
C GLY A 664 20.85 15.49 -2.20
N VAL A 665 19.80 14.86 -1.70
CA VAL A 665 19.17 15.19 -0.41
C VAL A 665 19.01 13.91 0.40
N TYR A 666 19.32 13.98 1.69
CA TYR A 666 19.08 12.91 2.66
C TYR A 666 18.02 13.33 3.66
N ILE A 667 17.07 12.43 3.95
CA ILE A 667 16.05 12.55 5.00
C ILE A 667 16.05 11.25 5.82
N SER A 668 16.11 11.28 7.15
CA SER A 668 16.12 10.03 7.94
C SER A 668 14.79 9.30 7.97
N GLY A 669 13.68 10.02 7.83
CA GLY A 669 12.32 9.50 7.80
C GLY A 669 11.34 10.67 7.63
N LEU A 670 10.14 10.38 7.11
CA LEU A 670 9.17 11.41 6.75
C LEU A 670 7.74 10.95 7.04
N PRO A 671 7.30 10.91 8.32
CA PRO A 671 5.89 10.75 8.68
C PRO A 671 5.02 11.78 7.96
N TYR A 672 3.79 11.40 7.58
CA TYR A 672 2.89 12.36 6.95
C TYR A 672 2.36 13.39 7.96
N SER A 673 2.51 14.65 7.58
CA SER A 673 1.80 15.82 8.09
C SER A 673 1.83 16.87 6.97
N ALA A 674 0.97 17.90 7.01
CA ALA A 674 1.02 18.94 5.97
C ALA A 674 2.38 19.67 5.97
N ALA A 675 2.97 19.89 7.15
CA ALA A 675 4.32 20.43 7.29
C ALA A 675 5.40 19.55 6.65
N ASN A 676 5.34 18.22 6.83
CA ASN A 676 6.29 17.30 6.20
C ASN A 676 6.04 17.12 4.70
N ALA A 677 4.78 17.20 4.25
CA ALA A 677 4.47 17.26 2.82
C ALA A 677 5.08 18.51 2.17
N ARG A 678 4.96 19.66 2.83
CA ARG A 678 5.62 20.91 2.41
C ARG A 678 7.15 20.82 2.44
N LEU A 679 7.71 20.19 3.46
CA LEU A 679 9.16 19.94 3.55
C LEU A 679 9.63 19.13 2.34
N LEU A 680 8.93 18.02 2.03
CA LEU A 680 9.25 17.19 0.87
C LEU A 680 9.08 17.95 -0.44
N GLU A 681 7.98 18.69 -0.61
CA GLU A 681 7.77 19.51 -1.81
C GLU A 681 8.95 20.47 -2.03
N ARG A 682 9.36 21.22 -1.01
CA ARG A 682 10.53 22.10 -1.10
C ARG A 682 11.83 21.35 -1.38
N VAL A 683 12.00 20.13 -0.85
CA VAL A 683 13.13 19.25 -1.20
C VAL A 683 13.14 18.96 -2.70
N LEU A 684 12.00 18.64 -3.31
CA LEU A 684 11.91 18.31 -4.74
C LEU A 684 12.29 19.50 -5.62
N PHE A 685 11.72 20.68 -5.35
CA PHE A 685 12.05 21.89 -6.09
C PHE A 685 13.52 22.32 -5.89
N TYR A 686 14.04 22.24 -4.67
CA TYR A 686 15.43 22.59 -4.41
C TYR A 686 16.41 21.62 -5.07
N ALA A 687 16.19 20.32 -4.91
CA ALA A 687 17.14 19.31 -5.40
C ALA A 687 17.24 19.31 -6.93
N SER A 688 16.16 19.69 -7.62
CA SER A 688 16.10 19.81 -9.08
C SER A 688 16.51 21.19 -9.63
N HIS A 689 16.99 22.11 -8.78
CA HIS A 689 17.33 23.50 -9.15
C HIS A 689 16.14 24.30 -9.74
N ASN A 690 14.94 24.10 -9.19
CA ASN A 690 13.71 24.78 -9.58
C ASN A 690 13.16 25.68 -8.46
N GLU A 691 14.00 26.25 -7.59
CA GLU A 691 13.55 27.15 -6.52
C GLU A 691 12.78 28.38 -7.07
N ASP A 692 13.11 28.82 -8.28
CA ASP A 692 12.45 29.92 -9.00
C ASP A 692 11.03 29.57 -9.47
N LYS A 693 10.75 28.29 -9.76
CA LYS A 693 9.42 27.80 -10.14
C LYS A 693 8.52 27.51 -8.94
N TYR A 694 9.07 27.40 -7.73
CA TYR A 694 8.31 27.01 -6.55
C TYR A 694 7.16 27.97 -6.25
N ALA A 695 7.32 29.28 -6.46
CA ALA A 695 6.34 30.28 -6.05
C ALA A 695 5.02 30.20 -6.85
N ALA A 696 5.08 29.92 -8.15
CA ALA A 696 3.89 29.81 -8.98
C ALA A 696 2.99 28.68 -8.47
N TRP A 697 1.69 28.96 -8.34
CA TRP A 697 0.67 28.03 -7.83
C TRP A 697 1.00 27.44 -6.46
N SER A 698 1.57 28.26 -5.58
CA SER A 698 1.89 27.88 -4.21
C SER A 698 0.98 28.57 -3.19
N SER A 699 0.82 27.93 -2.03
CA SER A 699 0.14 28.46 -0.86
C SER A 699 1.16 28.83 0.21
N SER A 700 1.08 30.03 0.78
CA SER A 700 1.96 30.46 1.86
C SER A 700 1.80 29.62 3.14
N ASN A 701 0.61 29.09 3.39
CA ASN A 701 0.32 28.20 4.51
C ASN A 701 0.57 26.72 4.14
N PRO A 702 1.43 25.97 4.86
CA PRO A 702 1.67 24.54 4.65
C PRO A 702 0.43 23.66 4.78
N GLU A 703 -0.55 24.10 5.56
CA GLU A 703 -1.81 23.40 5.80
C GLU A 703 -2.81 23.55 4.64
N CYS A 704 -2.48 24.34 3.63
CA CYS A 704 -3.28 24.54 2.42
C CYS A 704 -2.49 24.20 1.15
N GLU A 705 -3.19 23.63 0.16
CA GLU A 705 -2.62 23.24 -1.14
C GLU A 705 -3.38 23.89 -2.29
N VAL A 706 -2.70 24.10 -3.42
CA VAL A 706 -3.25 24.70 -4.64
C VAL A 706 -3.26 23.66 -5.76
N ALA A 707 -4.31 23.66 -6.57
CA ALA A 707 -4.41 22.87 -7.78
C ALA A 707 -4.82 23.76 -8.96
N HIS A 708 -3.98 23.80 -9.99
CA HIS A 708 -4.16 24.60 -11.19
C HIS A 708 -4.69 23.73 -12.35
N PHE A 709 -5.73 24.22 -13.03
CA PHE A 709 -6.43 23.57 -14.13
C PHE A 709 -6.41 24.51 -15.35
N PRO A 710 -5.29 24.54 -16.11
CA PRO A 710 -5.08 25.53 -17.17
C PRO A 710 -6.13 25.43 -18.29
N GLU A 711 -6.59 24.22 -18.63
CA GLU A 711 -7.56 24.01 -19.71
C GLU A 711 -8.94 24.58 -19.39
N GLN A 712 -9.31 24.61 -18.11
CA GLN A 712 -10.55 25.18 -17.60
C GLN A 712 -10.40 26.66 -17.21
N GLY A 713 -9.17 27.18 -17.16
CA GLY A 713 -8.88 28.54 -16.68
C GLY A 713 -9.20 28.71 -15.19
N LEU A 714 -8.99 27.68 -14.38
CA LEU A 714 -9.35 27.64 -12.97
C LEU A 714 -8.18 27.23 -12.09
N TYR A 715 -8.20 27.68 -10.85
CA TYR A 715 -7.47 27.03 -9.77
C TYR A 715 -8.35 26.91 -8.53
N CYS A 716 -8.02 25.96 -7.66
CA CYS A 716 -8.58 25.88 -6.33
C CYS A 716 -7.51 25.92 -5.25
N VAL A 717 -7.92 26.33 -4.06
CA VAL A 717 -7.15 26.21 -2.83
C VAL A 717 -7.97 25.43 -1.80
N ILE A 718 -7.34 24.42 -1.21
CA ILE A 718 -7.97 23.54 -0.22
C ILE A 718 -7.31 23.69 1.15
N ASN A 719 -8.11 23.58 2.20
CA ASN A 719 -7.66 23.46 3.58
C ASN A 719 -7.61 21.98 3.98
N ASN A 720 -6.42 21.48 4.33
CA ASN A 720 -6.20 20.07 4.69
C ASN A 720 -6.44 19.77 6.18
N THR A 721 -6.91 20.74 6.95
CA THR A 721 -7.15 20.63 8.40
C THR A 721 -8.63 20.75 8.75
N ASP A 722 -8.97 20.39 9.99
CA ASP A 722 -10.29 20.61 10.60
C ASP A 722 -10.42 21.98 11.30
N GLN A 723 -9.46 22.89 11.07
CA GLN A 723 -9.44 24.24 11.64
C GLN A 723 -9.51 25.29 10.53
N PRO A 724 -10.03 26.50 10.78
CA PRO A 724 -9.94 27.60 9.83
C PRO A 724 -8.49 27.94 9.48
N GLN A 725 -8.21 28.17 8.20
CA GLN A 725 -6.87 28.49 7.70
C GLN A 725 -6.86 29.76 6.88
N LYS A 726 -5.83 30.59 7.09
CA LYS A 726 -5.52 31.72 6.22
C LYS A 726 -4.33 31.37 5.35
N THR A 727 -4.41 31.73 4.08
CA THR A 727 -3.28 31.54 3.16
C THR A 727 -3.28 32.61 2.08
N THR A 728 -2.10 32.87 1.54
CA THR A 728 -1.88 33.69 0.35
C THR A 728 -1.43 32.77 -0.76
N VAL A 729 -2.20 32.71 -1.85
CA VAL A 729 -1.84 31.99 -3.06
C VAL A 729 -1.04 32.89 -3.97
N THR A 730 0.05 32.39 -4.54
CA THR A 730 0.84 33.10 -5.56
C THR A 730 0.56 32.50 -6.95
N LEU A 731 0.14 33.33 -7.90
CA LEU A 731 -0.18 32.92 -9.27
C LEU A 731 1.08 32.91 -10.16
N ALA A 732 0.97 32.37 -11.38
CA ALA A 732 2.10 32.26 -12.31
C ALA A 732 2.71 33.62 -12.71
N ASP A 733 1.92 34.70 -12.74
CA ASP A 733 2.38 36.05 -13.07
C ASP A 733 3.00 36.81 -11.88
N GLY A 734 3.04 36.17 -10.69
CA GLY A 734 3.54 36.72 -9.45
C GLY A 734 2.54 37.55 -8.65
N THR A 735 1.29 37.69 -9.12
CA THR A 735 0.22 38.27 -8.31
C THR A 735 -0.19 37.32 -7.18
N THR A 736 -0.85 37.87 -6.17
CA THR A 736 -1.21 37.13 -4.95
C THR A 736 -2.66 37.37 -4.56
N GLU A 737 -3.32 36.31 -4.08
CA GLU A 737 -4.67 36.37 -3.55
C GLU A 737 -4.75 35.77 -2.14
N ASP A 738 -5.42 36.48 -1.22
CA ASP A 738 -5.63 36.04 0.15
C ASP A 738 -6.94 35.26 0.31
N PHE A 739 -6.89 34.18 1.09
CA PHE A 739 -8.03 33.33 1.41
C PHE A 739 -8.19 33.15 2.91
N ASP A 740 -9.45 33.15 3.36
CA ASP A 740 -9.87 32.73 4.70
C ASP A 740 -10.76 31.50 4.50
N LEU A 741 -10.19 30.31 4.68
CA LEU A 741 -10.85 29.04 4.42
C LEU A 741 -11.45 28.48 5.72
N PRO A 742 -12.73 28.05 5.71
CA PRO A 742 -13.31 27.35 6.85
C PRO A 742 -12.64 25.98 7.06
N ASP A 743 -13.01 25.31 8.14
CA ASP A 743 -12.61 23.93 8.41
C ASP A 743 -12.89 23.03 7.22
N SER A 744 -11.88 22.26 6.79
CA SER A 744 -11.96 21.41 5.60
C SER A 744 -12.37 22.13 4.30
N GLY A 745 -12.36 23.46 4.22
CA GLY A 745 -12.92 24.21 3.09
C GLY A 745 -12.13 24.11 1.77
N ILE A 746 -12.82 24.43 0.67
CA ILE A 746 -12.26 24.64 -0.67
C ILE A 746 -12.75 25.98 -1.24
N ALA A 747 -11.88 26.68 -1.97
CA ALA A 747 -12.26 27.87 -2.72
C ALA A 747 -11.76 27.81 -4.16
N TRP A 748 -12.55 28.32 -5.10
CA TRP A 748 -12.27 28.35 -6.54
C TRP A 748 -12.09 29.78 -7.06
N ARG A 749 -11.20 29.97 -8.03
CA ARG A 749 -10.94 31.24 -8.73
C ARG A 749 -10.58 30.99 -10.20
N GLU A 750 -10.66 32.06 -11.00
CA GLU A 750 -10.12 32.08 -12.36
C GLU A 750 -8.59 32.15 -12.30
N ALA A 751 -7.91 31.40 -13.17
CA ALA A 751 -6.44 31.29 -13.23
C ALA A 751 -5.78 32.34 -14.13
#